data_AF-A0A1F9ME26-F1
#
_entry.id   AF-A0A1F9ME26-F1
#
_cell.length_a   1.000
_cell.length_b   1.000
_cell.length_c   1.000
_cell.angle_alpha   90.00
_cell.angle_beta   90.00
_cell.angle_gamma   90.00
#
_symmetry.space_group_name_H-M   'P 1'
#
loop_
_entity.id
_entity.type
_entity.pdbx_description
1 polymer ?
#
loop_
_entity_poly.entity_id
_entity_poly.type
_entity_poly.pdbx_seq_one_letter_code
_entity_poly.pdbx_strand_id
1 'polypeptide(L)'
;MNLRPGILSRWLVPAVVVPVILLLVALFAFLGHRVWLDSSAECVRCHGDQQKVTQMGASWSYVSEESMRKESGHPYILCRDCHLGNGRAQDKEVAHRGMLKMLLVSDDGELLARKSHYPYGLSRTGTERIFGFLPKKEVNGEWLFYPVRNILWHDRNPETLNFDPSLAAKTCGKSGCHPEELKQFLRTTMATNRRQRTMKSWQEPYGPHNCGPSFADLPPGDVLRGAGLSFENTAKIAGEMKVLFSPRQAAVKQKLCNVCHTGCLDCHFQPGDGKGVHHFAKKPVAESCAGFGRSTSMCHAGSMQSRRGGTYLGGDYSVPAGMTADTHQQKGLHCTDCHLVGEKGMGDMERKADCRDCHRQVEEAIAGSVHRQLSCAACHIGELGGYQITVWGPGIAAGEKNPFHKYLYYGIQKPPLLMKDRGGIWQPMKVWPNSVGNIKPEVAPTGRFLYRWPKGESEDAYAVLGTVSAGGNDRHLLWLEAEQASHPYGKARDCASCHRGEEQTVISRWEFADDQGAESFSGGYRIVADGRELRIEGLKSDGPVRPQAGFMLEDFAPWLRFAKAWRVPGDFAIRTDQGKYRRELAAFTSVQKRITALDRQRQGEDARQHKKYRALRNRVLHNPSGESDRLTDISPGFSDKKERKGP
;
A
#
# COMPACT_ATOMS: atom_id res chain seq x y z
N MET A 1 54.05 59.79 -9.12
CA MET A 1 53.29 58.90 -10.04
C MET A 1 51.88 59.49 -10.20
N ASN A 2 51.59 60.13 -11.34
CA ASN A 2 50.26 60.66 -11.64
C ASN A 2 49.40 59.52 -12.20
N LEU A 3 48.49 58.99 -11.39
CA LEU A 3 47.49 58.02 -11.81
C LEU A 3 46.54 58.69 -12.80
N ARG A 4 46.56 58.26 -14.06
CA ARG A 4 45.55 58.64 -15.05
C ARG A 4 44.19 58.14 -14.55
N PRO A 5 43.13 58.97 -14.53
CA PRO A 5 41.79 58.52 -14.20
C PRO A 5 41.41 57.36 -15.11
N GLY A 6 41.17 56.19 -14.51
CA GLY A 6 40.77 54.99 -15.23
C GLY A 6 39.43 55.19 -15.93
N ILE A 7 39.16 54.40 -16.97
CA ILE A 7 37.97 54.49 -17.85
C ILE A 7 36.64 54.67 -17.07
N LEU A 8 36.53 54.11 -15.86
CA LEU A 8 35.39 54.27 -14.94
C LEU A 8 35.09 55.71 -14.53
N SER A 9 36.08 56.60 -14.39
CA SER A 9 35.84 57.98 -13.94
C SER A 9 35.11 58.84 -14.98
N ARG A 10 35.13 58.44 -16.26
CA ARG A 10 34.39 59.12 -17.33
C ARG A 10 32.89 58.81 -17.30
N TRP A 11 32.50 57.73 -16.64
CA TRP A 11 31.10 57.31 -16.48
C TRP A 11 30.48 57.78 -15.15
N LEU A 12 31.26 58.40 -14.27
CA LEU A 12 30.80 59.02 -13.01
C LEU A 12 30.24 60.43 -13.21
N VAL A 13 29.49 60.66 -14.29
CA VAL A 13 28.74 61.91 -14.49
C VAL A 13 27.35 61.77 -13.86
N PRO A 14 26.76 62.85 -13.29
CA PRO A 14 25.45 62.81 -12.66
C PRO A 14 24.35 62.16 -13.53
N ALA A 15 24.43 62.35 -14.85
CA ALA A 15 23.52 61.77 -15.84
C ALA A 15 23.53 60.23 -15.89
N VAL A 16 24.58 59.57 -15.40
CA VAL A 16 24.70 58.11 -15.32
C VAL A 16 24.50 57.63 -13.88
N VAL A 17 25.06 58.35 -12.90
CA VAL A 17 25.01 57.97 -11.48
C VAL A 17 23.58 58.03 -10.93
N VAL A 18 22.81 59.09 -11.26
CA VAL A 18 21.45 59.27 -10.73
C VAL A 18 20.49 58.17 -11.21
N PRO A 19 20.42 57.83 -12.52
CA PRO A 19 19.59 56.71 -12.97
C PRO A 19 19.96 55.36 -12.35
N VAL A 20 21.25 55.09 -12.15
CA VAL A 20 21.71 53.85 -11.52
C VAL A 20 21.25 53.78 -10.06
N ILE A 21 21.35 54.88 -9.30
CA ILE A 21 20.86 54.94 -7.92
C ILE A 21 19.34 54.75 -7.88
N LEU A 22 18.59 55.43 -8.75
CA LEU A 22 17.13 55.28 -8.80
C LEU A 22 16.72 53.85 -9.16
N LEU A 23 17.42 53.20 -10.10
CA LEU A 23 17.19 51.80 -10.45
C LEU A 23 17.46 50.88 -9.26
N LEU A 24 18.54 51.11 -8.51
CA LEU A 24 18.86 50.34 -7.31
C LEU A 24 17.81 50.55 -6.21
N VAL A 25 17.37 51.79 -5.96
CA VAL A 25 16.30 52.08 -4.99
C VAL A 25 15.00 51.41 -5.40
N ALA A 26 14.61 51.51 -6.68
CA ALA A 26 13.42 50.83 -7.19
C ALA A 26 13.52 49.31 -7.05
N LEU A 27 14.71 48.74 -7.33
CA LEU A 27 14.97 47.31 -7.14
C LEU A 27 14.86 46.90 -5.66
N PHE A 28 15.48 47.65 -4.74
CA PHE A 28 15.37 47.37 -3.30
C PHE A 28 13.96 47.55 -2.76
N ALA A 29 13.23 48.58 -3.19
CA ALA A 29 11.84 48.79 -2.81
C ALA A 29 10.96 47.66 -3.33
N PHE A 30 11.17 47.22 -4.58
CA PHE A 30 10.45 46.10 -5.17
C PHE A 30 10.75 44.77 -4.45
N LEU A 31 12.03 44.46 -4.22
CA LEU A 31 12.44 43.26 -3.49
C LEU A 31 11.96 43.29 -2.04
N GLY A 32 12.08 44.44 -1.35
CA GLY A 32 11.58 44.65 0.00
C GLY A 32 10.07 44.50 0.09
N HIS A 33 9.32 45.04 -0.88
CA HIS A 33 7.87 44.87 -0.96
C HIS A 33 7.49 43.41 -1.19
N ARG A 34 8.22 42.67 -2.03
CA ARG A 34 8.00 41.22 -2.22
C ARG A 34 8.26 40.43 -0.95
N VAL A 35 9.40 40.64 -0.29
CA VAL A 35 9.72 39.99 0.99
C VAL A 35 8.67 40.31 2.06
N TRP A 36 8.20 41.56 2.10
CA TRP A 36 7.13 41.98 3.00
C TRP A 36 5.81 41.24 2.69
N LEU A 37 5.41 41.22 1.41
CA LEU A 37 4.23 40.51 0.94
C LEU A 37 4.30 39.02 1.22
N ASP A 38 5.49 38.41 1.14
CA ASP A 38 5.74 36.97 1.35
C ASP A 38 5.91 36.58 2.83
N SER A 39 5.90 37.53 3.77
CA SER A 39 5.99 37.20 5.19
C SER A 39 4.71 36.51 5.72
N SER A 40 4.84 35.83 6.87
CA SER A 40 3.72 35.26 7.66
C SER A 40 3.49 36.01 8.97
N ALA A 41 3.88 37.29 9.03
CA ALA A 41 3.88 38.08 10.26
C ALA A 41 2.50 38.15 10.93
N GLU A 42 1.43 38.29 10.14
CA GLU A 42 0.08 38.37 10.70
C GLU A 42 -0.46 37.01 11.13
N CYS A 43 -0.09 35.94 10.41
CA CYS A 43 -0.36 34.57 10.86
C CYS A 43 0.30 34.30 12.21
N VAL A 44 1.59 34.57 12.35
CA VAL A 44 2.35 34.36 13.59
C VAL A 44 1.82 35.24 14.72
N ARG A 45 1.49 36.51 14.45
CA ARG A 45 0.91 37.41 15.45
C ARG A 45 -0.44 36.90 15.96
N CYS A 46 -1.28 36.33 15.10
CA CYS A 46 -2.58 35.83 15.50
C CYS A 46 -2.49 34.46 16.18
N HIS A 47 -1.78 33.50 15.57
CA HIS A 47 -1.70 32.12 16.04
C HIS A 47 -0.68 31.91 17.18
N GLY A 48 0.27 32.82 17.34
CA GLY A 48 1.21 32.85 18.46
C GLY A 48 0.65 33.54 19.71
N ASP A 49 -0.59 34.05 19.68
CA ASP A 49 -1.29 34.59 20.84
C ASP A 49 -2.31 33.58 21.36
N GLN A 50 -1.92 32.82 22.38
CA GLN A 50 -2.74 31.76 22.97
C GLN A 50 -4.06 32.31 23.51
N GLN A 51 -4.06 33.49 24.13
CA GLN A 51 -5.26 34.09 24.70
C GLN A 51 -6.25 34.44 23.59
N LYS A 52 -5.77 35.08 22.52
CA LYS A 52 -6.59 35.47 21.37
C LYS A 52 -7.22 34.25 20.68
N VAL A 53 -6.45 33.21 20.35
CA VAL A 53 -7.02 32.02 19.70
C VAL A 53 -7.96 31.24 20.61
N THR A 54 -7.74 31.27 21.93
CA THR A 54 -8.64 30.65 22.90
C THR A 54 -9.97 31.42 22.98
N GLN A 55 -9.95 32.75 22.99
CA GLN A 55 -11.15 33.59 22.93
C GLN A 55 -11.96 33.35 21.65
N MET A 56 -11.31 32.98 20.56
CA MET A 56 -11.97 32.60 19.29
C MET A 56 -12.50 31.15 19.27
N GLY A 57 -12.36 30.39 20.36
CA GLY A 57 -12.74 28.98 20.43
C GLY A 57 -11.85 28.05 19.59
N ALA A 58 -10.64 28.48 19.28
CA ALA A 58 -9.69 27.78 18.41
C ALA A 58 -8.33 27.57 19.11
N SER A 59 -8.34 27.22 20.39
CA SER A 59 -7.13 26.98 21.20
C SER A 59 -6.18 25.96 20.56
N TRP A 60 -6.72 24.96 19.86
CA TRP A 60 -5.98 23.97 19.07
C TRP A 60 -5.16 24.55 17.91
N SER A 61 -5.43 25.79 17.50
CA SER A 61 -4.72 26.49 16.42
C SER A 61 -3.57 27.36 16.93
N TYR A 62 -3.32 27.36 18.25
CA TYR A 62 -2.15 28.01 18.82
C TYR A 62 -0.88 27.36 18.28
N VAL A 63 0.00 28.18 17.70
CA VAL A 63 1.32 27.75 17.25
C VAL A 63 2.28 28.95 17.31
N SER A 64 3.37 28.78 18.04
CA SER A 64 4.47 29.75 18.02
C SER A 64 5.39 29.48 16.83
N GLU A 65 6.05 30.51 16.32
CA GLU A 65 7.04 30.36 15.25
C GLU A 65 8.16 29.39 15.64
N GLU A 66 8.62 29.44 16.90
CA GLU A 66 9.61 28.52 17.44
C GLU A 66 9.11 27.07 17.41
N SER A 67 7.88 26.82 17.89
CA SER A 67 7.30 25.48 17.89
C SER A 67 7.18 24.92 16.47
N MET A 68 6.67 25.71 15.53
CA MET A 68 6.53 25.32 14.13
C MET A 68 7.88 24.96 13.50
N ARG A 69 8.92 25.78 13.69
CA ARG A 69 10.26 25.51 13.15
C ARG A 69 10.88 24.25 13.76
N LYS A 70 10.68 24.05 15.07
CA LYS A 70 11.15 22.86 15.79
C LYS A 70 10.44 21.58 15.32
N GLU A 71 9.12 21.61 15.20
CA GLU A 71 8.30 20.48 14.78
C GLU A 71 8.56 20.09 13.32
N SER A 72 8.65 21.09 12.43
CA SER A 72 8.85 20.89 11.00
C SER A 72 10.28 20.54 10.61
N GLY A 73 11.26 20.85 11.47
CA GLY A 73 12.68 20.69 11.17
C GLY A 73 13.22 21.68 10.13
N HIS A 74 12.45 22.71 9.76
CA HIS A 74 12.83 23.72 8.77
C HIS A 74 13.02 25.10 9.43
N PRO A 75 14.26 25.58 9.60
CA PRO A 75 14.54 26.79 10.40
C PRO A 75 14.08 28.10 9.75
N TYR A 76 13.85 28.12 8.43
CA TYR A 76 13.52 29.32 7.66
C TYR A 76 12.16 29.25 6.95
N ILE A 77 11.32 28.27 7.31
CA ILE A 77 10.01 28.12 6.68
C ILE A 77 9.01 29.11 7.29
N LEU A 78 8.10 29.61 6.46
CA LEU A 78 6.99 30.46 6.87
C LEU A 78 5.68 29.66 6.83
N CYS A 79 4.68 30.05 7.63
CA CYS A 79 3.38 29.38 7.66
C CYS A 79 2.76 29.24 6.25
N ARG A 80 2.83 30.31 5.46
CA ARG A 80 2.29 30.34 4.10
C ARG A 80 3.04 29.45 3.10
N ASP A 81 4.26 29.01 3.42
CA ASP A 81 5.01 28.14 2.52
C ASP A 81 4.42 26.74 2.48
N CYS A 82 3.79 26.32 3.57
CA CYS A 82 3.09 25.05 3.66
C CYS A 82 1.57 25.22 3.45
N HIS A 83 1.01 26.32 3.95
CA HIS A 83 -0.44 26.54 3.96
C HIS A 83 -0.94 27.49 2.87
N LEU A 84 -0.09 28.22 2.16
CA LEU A 84 -0.48 29.34 1.29
C LEU A 84 -1.25 30.44 2.05
N GLY A 85 -2.15 31.17 1.38
CA GLY A 85 -2.89 32.30 1.96
C GLY A 85 -2.11 33.63 1.96
N ASN A 86 -2.66 34.63 2.66
CA ASN A 86 -2.09 35.96 2.78
C ASN A 86 -1.60 36.23 4.20
N GLY A 87 -0.29 36.07 4.41
CA GLY A 87 0.35 36.25 5.72
C GLY A 87 0.51 37.69 6.22
N ARG A 88 0.00 38.68 5.47
CA ARG A 88 -0.06 40.11 5.84
C ARG A 88 -1.48 40.62 6.03
N ALA A 89 -2.50 39.82 5.76
CA ALA A 89 -3.89 40.21 5.96
C ALA A 89 -4.28 40.11 7.44
N GLN A 90 -4.93 41.14 7.95
CA GLN A 90 -5.49 41.15 9.31
C GLN A 90 -6.92 40.62 9.35
N ASP A 91 -7.64 40.74 8.23
CA ASP A 91 -8.94 40.11 8.06
C ASP A 91 -8.79 38.60 7.85
N LYS A 92 -9.58 37.83 8.58
CA LYS A 92 -9.53 36.37 8.57
C LYS A 92 -9.84 35.77 7.20
N GLU A 93 -10.86 36.28 6.52
CA GLU A 93 -11.30 35.72 5.24
C GLU A 93 -10.32 36.06 4.12
N VAL A 94 -9.69 37.24 4.18
CA VAL A 94 -8.58 37.60 3.28
C VAL A 94 -7.34 36.77 3.57
N ALA A 95 -6.97 36.57 4.84
CA ALA A 95 -5.80 35.78 5.24
C ALA A 95 -5.91 34.32 4.79
N HIS A 96 -7.08 33.71 4.97
CA HIS A 96 -7.32 32.29 4.66
C HIS A 96 -7.76 32.02 3.21
N ARG A 97 -7.93 33.06 2.38
CA ARG A 97 -8.32 32.87 0.98
C ARG A 97 -7.26 32.06 0.23
N GLY A 98 -7.68 30.91 -0.32
CA GLY A 98 -6.78 29.99 -1.02
C GLY A 98 -5.81 29.23 -0.11
N MET A 99 -6.00 29.30 1.22
CA MET A 99 -5.20 28.52 2.17
C MET A 99 -5.54 27.03 2.06
N LEU A 100 -4.48 26.23 2.09
CA LEU A 100 -4.53 24.79 2.02
C LEU A 100 -4.98 24.21 3.35
N LYS A 101 -5.83 23.19 3.26
CA LYS A 101 -6.44 22.51 4.40
C LYS A 101 -6.51 21.03 4.15
N MET A 102 -6.50 20.27 5.23
CA MET A 102 -6.87 18.86 5.23
C MET A 102 -8.25 18.68 4.61
N LEU A 103 -8.40 17.63 3.81
CA LEU A 103 -9.64 17.29 3.12
C LEU A 103 -10.34 16.15 3.89
N LEU A 104 -11.57 16.40 4.32
CA LEU A 104 -12.45 15.40 4.90
C LEU A 104 -13.31 14.83 3.77
N VAL A 105 -13.20 13.55 3.49
CA VAL A 105 -13.95 12.88 2.42
C VAL A 105 -15.07 12.06 3.04
N SER A 106 -16.31 12.25 2.60
CA SER A 106 -17.45 11.44 3.04
C SER A 106 -17.44 10.03 2.44
N ASP A 107 -18.36 9.18 2.89
CA ASP A 107 -18.61 7.88 2.24
C ASP A 107 -19.05 8.04 0.78
N ASP A 108 -19.70 9.18 0.50
CA ASP A 108 -20.12 9.59 -0.84
C ASP A 108 -18.99 10.20 -1.69
N GLY A 109 -17.75 10.23 -1.21
CA GLY A 109 -16.62 10.79 -1.96
C GLY A 109 -16.62 12.32 -2.09
N GLU A 110 -17.49 13.00 -1.35
CA GLU A 110 -17.63 14.45 -1.34
C GLU A 110 -16.76 15.11 -0.26
N LEU A 111 -16.37 16.36 -0.50
CA LEU A 111 -15.60 17.12 0.47
C LEU A 111 -16.51 17.72 1.55
N LEU A 112 -16.26 17.32 2.78
CA LEU A 112 -16.98 17.80 3.94
C LEU A 112 -16.36 19.08 4.49
N ALA A 113 -17.22 20.02 4.87
CA ALA A 113 -16.79 21.22 5.56
C ALA A 113 -16.23 20.85 6.94
N ARG A 114 -14.94 21.13 7.16
CA ARG A 114 -14.26 20.85 8.44
C ARG A 114 -14.96 21.48 9.64
N LYS A 115 -15.41 22.73 9.53
CA LYS A 115 -16.04 23.45 10.64
C LYS A 115 -17.30 22.75 11.17
N SER A 116 -18.07 22.07 10.31
CA SER A 116 -19.30 21.38 10.73
C SER A 116 -19.09 19.92 11.13
N HIS A 117 -18.05 19.25 10.60
CA HIS A 117 -17.83 17.82 10.85
C HIS A 117 -16.69 17.52 11.82
N TYR A 118 -15.67 18.37 11.89
CA TYR A 118 -14.53 18.20 12.78
C TYR A 118 -13.85 19.55 13.10
N PRO A 119 -14.46 20.37 13.99
CA PRO A 119 -13.98 21.72 14.31
C PRO A 119 -12.74 21.75 15.22
N TYR A 120 -12.22 20.59 15.62
CA TYR A 120 -11.12 20.46 16.57
C TYR A 120 -9.75 20.31 15.89
N GLY A 121 -8.69 20.40 16.69
CA GLY A 121 -7.34 20.03 16.27
C GLY A 121 -7.27 18.54 15.95
N LEU A 122 -6.46 18.18 14.95
CA LEU A 122 -6.28 16.78 14.60
C LEU A 122 -5.44 16.09 15.69
N SER A 123 -6.05 15.15 16.39
CA SER A 123 -5.38 14.30 17.37
C SER A 123 -5.78 12.85 17.17
N ARG A 124 -4.96 11.93 17.69
CA ARG A 124 -5.35 10.53 17.73
C ARG A 124 -6.36 10.30 18.84
N THR A 125 -7.41 9.56 18.54
CA THR A 125 -8.48 9.21 19.47
C THR A 125 -8.83 7.73 19.34
N GLY A 126 -9.44 7.16 20.38
CA GLY A 126 -9.82 5.75 20.46
C GLY A 126 -8.65 4.76 20.50
N THR A 127 -8.99 3.48 20.59
CA THR A 127 -8.04 2.38 20.71
C THR A 127 -7.64 1.81 19.35
N GLU A 128 -8.48 1.99 18.31
CA GLU A 128 -8.24 1.45 16.98
C GLU A 128 -7.20 2.26 16.22
N ARG A 129 -6.01 1.70 16.03
CA ARG A 129 -4.87 2.45 15.47
C ARG A 129 -5.08 2.84 14.01
N ILE A 130 -5.83 2.05 13.23
CA ILE A 130 -6.11 2.32 11.80
C ILE A 130 -7.14 3.46 11.61
N PHE A 131 -7.89 3.78 12.66
CA PHE A 131 -8.89 4.85 12.66
C PHE A 131 -8.56 5.96 13.66
N GLY A 132 -7.32 6.01 14.15
CA GLY A 132 -6.93 6.93 15.21
C GLY A 132 -7.16 8.39 14.87
N PHE A 133 -7.01 8.79 13.61
CA PHE A 133 -7.23 10.17 13.15
C PHE A 133 -8.62 10.41 12.58
N LEU A 134 -9.41 9.36 12.32
CA LEU A 134 -10.76 9.58 11.82
C LEU A 134 -11.58 10.31 12.87
N PRO A 135 -12.33 11.36 12.49
CA PRO A 135 -13.19 12.08 13.41
C PRO A 135 -14.17 11.12 14.08
N LYS A 136 -14.17 11.12 15.41
CA LYS A 136 -15.11 10.36 16.24
C LYS A 136 -15.37 11.07 17.56
N LYS A 137 -16.48 10.73 18.20
CA LYS A 137 -16.86 11.22 19.53
C LYS A 137 -17.19 10.05 20.44
N GLU A 138 -16.85 10.18 21.71
CA GLU A 138 -17.22 9.19 22.72
C GLU A 138 -18.66 9.46 23.18
N VAL A 139 -19.51 8.44 23.13
CA VAL A 139 -20.89 8.47 23.61
C VAL A 139 -21.12 7.19 24.42
N ASN A 140 -21.41 7.33 25.72
CA ASN A 140 -21.64 6.20 26.62
C ASN A 140 -20.47 5.17 26.67
N GLY A 141 -19.23 5.63 26.52
CA GLY A 141 -18.04 4.75 26.51
C GLY A 141 -17.74 4.11 25.15
N GLU A 142 -18.51 4.40 24.11
CA GLU A 142 -18.30 3.91 22.76
C GLU A 142 -17.88 5.03 21.80
N TRP A 143 -17.00 4.71 20.85
CA TRP A 143 -16.58 5.66 19.82
C TRP A 143 -17.54 5.65 18.63
N LEU A 144 -18.28 6.74 18.46
CA LEU A 144 -19.12 6.96 17.28
C LEU A 144 -18.37 7.78 16.23
N PHE A 145 -18.22 7.22 15.04
CA PHE A 145 -17.59 7.89 13.90
C PHE A 145 -18.51 8.97 13.31
N TYR A 146 -17.94 10.11 12.94
CA TYR A 146 -18.60 11.04 12.03
C TYR A 146 -18.66 10.40 10.62
N PRO A 147 -19.51 10.89 9.69
CA PRO A 147 -19.62 10.36 8.33
C PRO A 147 -18.41 10.75 7.45
N VAL A 148 -17.19 10.48 7.93
CA VAL A 148 -15.91 10.79 7.31
C VAL A 148 -15.24 9.47 6.99
N ARG A 149 -15.18 9.14 5.70
CA ARG A 149 -14.56 7.93 5.17
C ARG A 149 -13.04 7.98 5.25
N ASN A 150 -12.46 9.14 4.88
CA ASN A 150 -11.01 9.33 4.76
C ASN A 150 -10.59 10.75 5.10
N ILE A 151 -9.34 10.87 5.56
CA ILE A 151 -8.62 12.14 5.65
C ILE A 151 -7.52 12.17 4.59
N LEU A 152 -7.61 13.13 3.66
CA LEU A 152 -6.53 13.41 2.71
C LEU A 152 -5.79 14.70 3.08
N TRP A 153 -4.50 14.72 2.76
CA TRP A 153 -3.67 15.88 3.00
C TRP A 153 -3.78 16.93 1.90
N HIS A 154 -3.17 18.06 2.17
CA HIS A 154 -3.37 19.27 1.39
C HIS A 154 -2.47 19.34 0.14
N ASP A 155 -1.75 18.27 -0.19
CA ASP A 155 -1.06 18.06 -1.47
C ASP A 155 -1.97 17.41 -2.53
N ARG A 156 -3.28 17.32 -2.23
CA ARG A 156 -4.30 16.79 -3.13
C ARG A 156 -5.10 17.89 -3.81
N ASN A 157 -5.51 17.60 -5.05
CA ASN A 157 -6.51 18.38 -5.74
C ASN A 157 -7.89 18.12 -5.13
N PRO A 158 -8.63 19.15 -4.65
CA PRO A 158 -9.92 18.95 -3.99
C PRO A 158 -11.03 18.44 -4.92
N GLU A 159 -10.92 18.67 -6.23
CA GLU A 159 -11.94 18.24 -7.19
C GLU A 159 -11.78 16.77 -7.56
N THR A 160 -10.54 16.31 -7.70
CA THR A 160 -10.24 14.94 -8.17
C THR A 160 -9.70 14.01 -7.09
N LEU A 161 -9.31 14.55 -5.92
CA LEU A 161 -8.63 13.88 -4.81
C LEU A 161 -7.23 13.32 -5.15
N ASN A 162 -6.75 13.55 -6.38
CA ASN A 162 -5.45 13.06 -6.84
C ASN A 162 -4.31 13.93 -6.28
N PHE A 163 -3.09 13.39 -6.23
CA PHE A 163 -1.90 14.18 -5.91
C PHE A 163 -1.70 15.30 -6.95
N ASP A 164 -1.50 16.53 -6.47
CA ASP A 164 -1.38 17.71 -7.33
C ASP A 164 0.07 18.20 -7.42
N PRO A 165 0.76 17.98 -8.57
CA PRO A 165 2.16 18.37 -8.72
C PRO A 165 2.34 19.88 -8.72
N SER A 166 1.34 20.65 -9.19
CA SER A 166 1.39 22.11 -9.20
C SER A 166 1.25 22.67 -7.79
N LEU A 167 0.45 22.01 -6.97
CA LEU A 167 0.30 22.36 -5.57
C LEU A 167 1.57 22.03 -4.78
N ALA A 168 2.09 20.82 -4.94
CA ALA A 168 3.33 20.38 -4.30
C ALA A 168 4.51 21.29 -4.68
N ALA A 169 4.60 21.75 -5.93
CA ALA A 169 5.64 22.69 -6.38
C ALA A 169 5.58 24.07 -5.68
N LYS A 170 4.40 24.48 -5.22
CA LYS A 170 4.21 25.73 -4.45
C LYS A 170 4.52 25.55 -2.96
N THR A 171 4.52 24.32 -2.46
CA THR A 171 4.74 23.99 -1.05
C THR A 171 6.05 23.21 -0.86
N CYS A 172 5.98 21.90 -0.67
CA CYS A 172 7.14 21.05 -0.38
C CYS A 172 8.23 21.12 -1.46
N GLY A 173 7.85 21.31 -2.73
CA GLY A 173 8.76 21.40 -3.86
C GLY A 173 9.25 22.80 -4.19
N LYS A 174 8.95 23.82 -3.37
CA LYS A 174 9.43 25.18 -3.60
C LYS A 174 10.95 25.28 -3.42
N SER A 175 11.54 26.36 -3.95
CA SER A 175 12.96 26.66 -3.74
C SER A 175 13.29 26.75 -2.24
N GLY A 176 14.34 26.04 -1.81
CA GLY A 176 14.76 25.97 -0.40
C GLY A 176 14.05 24.90 0.44
N CYS A 177 13.18 24.09 -0.16
CA CYS A 177 12.58 22.91 0.46
C CYS A 177 13.06 21.63 -0.23
N HIS A 178 12.20 20.98 -1.02
CA HIS A 178 12.45 19.68 -1.67
C HIS A 178 12.17 19.68 -3.20
N PRO A 179 12.73 20.63 -3.98
CA PRO A 179 12.46 20.71 -5.42
C PRO A 179 12.97 19.49 -6.20
N GLU A 180 14.12 18.93 -5.81
CA GLU A 180 14.68 17.75 -6.48
C GLU A 180 13.94 16.47 -6.11
N GLU A 181 13.53 16.30 -4.84
CA GLU A 181 12.72 15.15 -4.42
C GLU A 181 11.33 15.18 -5.10
N LEU A 182 10.72 16.36 -5.27
CA LEU A 182 9.50 16.47 -6.06
C LEU A 182 9.74 16.00 -7.49
N LYS A 183 10.78 16.52 -8.16
CA LYS A 183 11.13 16.14 -9.53
C LYS A 183 11.42 14.64 -9.69
N GLN A 184 12.05 14.02 -8.70
CA GLN A 184 12.23 12.57 -8.60
C GLN A 184 10.87 11.86 -8.47
N PHE A 185 10.07 12.26 -7.48
CA PHE A 185 8.76 11.65 -7.18
C PHE A 185 7.85 11.63 -8.41
N LEU A 186 7.76 12.74 -9.15
CA LEU A 186 6.91 12.87 -10.34
C LEU A 186 7.21 11.86 -11.46
N ARG A 187 8.35 11.17 -11.42
CA ARG A 187 8.78 10.15 -12.40
C ARG A 187 8.58 8.71 -11.94
N THR A 188 8.13 8.54 -10.71
CA THR A 188 7.96 7.22 -10.08
C THR A 188 6.65 6.58 -10.50
N THR A 189 6.59 5.25 -10.44
CA THR A 189 5.35 4.49 -10.63
C THR A 189 4.26 4.91 -9.63
N MET A 190 4.70 5.33 -8.44
CA MET A 190 3.84 5.75 -7.33
C MET A 190 3.12 7.06 -7.66
N ALA A 191 3.86 8.14 -7.96
CA ALA A 191 3.25 9.45 -8.25
C ALA A 191 2.44 9.44 -9.55
N THR A 192 2.97 8.80 -10.59
CA THR A 192 2.30 8.75 -11.89
C THR A 192 1.07 7.86 -11.90
N ASN A 193 0.81 7.10 -10.83
CA ASN A 193 -0.22 6.07 -10.78
C ASN A 193 -0.16 5.12 -12.00
N ARG A 194 1.07 4.82 -12.48
CA ARG A 194 1.28 4.22 -13.80
C ARG A 194 0.49 2.93 -13.99
N ARG A 195 0.43 2.08 -12.96
CA ARG A 195 -0.21 0.76 -13.06
C ARG A 195 -1.72 0.88 -13.27
N GLN A 196 -2.40 1.74 -12.53
CA GLN A 196 -3.84 1.94 -12.70
C GLN A 196 -4.14 2.65 -14.01
N ARG A 197 -3.41 3.73 -14.34
CA ARG A 197 -3.61 4.50 -15.59
C ARG A 197 -3.36 3.69 -16.86
N THR A 198 -2.56 2.64 -16.76
CA THR A 198 -2.34 1.72 -17.89
C THR A 198 -3.56 0.82 -18.15
N MET A 199 -4.43 0.58 -17.16
CA MET A 199 -5.63 -0.25 -17.34
C MET A 199 -6.73 0.53 -18.06
N LYS A 200 -6.73 0.47 -19.40
CA LYS A 200 -7.62 1.28 -20.25
C LYS A 200 -9.05 0.76 -20.29
N SER A 201 -9.22 -0.55 -20.16
CA SER A 201 -10.52 -1.20 -20.07
C SER A 201 -10.42 -2.49 -19.24
N TRP A 202 -11.48 -3.29 -19.18
CA TRP A 202 -11.46 -4.55 -18.45
C TRP A 202 -10.54 -5.60 -19.08
N GLN A 203 -10.11 -5.43 -20.33
CA GLN A 203 -9.28 -6.43 -21.01
C GLN A 203 -7.89 -5.89 -21.38
N GLU A 204 -7.74 -4.57 -21.56
CA GLU A 204 -6.53 -4.01 -22.13
C GLU A 204 -5.69 -3.14 -21.19
N PRO A 205 -4.35 -3.15 -21.36
CA PRO A 205 -3.55 -4.05 -22.20
C PRO A 205 -3.14 -5.34 -21.46
N TYR A 206 -3.42 -5.42 -20.15
CA TYR A 206 -2.91 -6.48 -19.29
C TYR A 206 -4.02 -7.29 -18.60
N GLY A 207 -5.19 -7.41 -19.24
CA GLY A 207 -6.33 -8.18 -18.73
C GLY A 207 -7.06 -7.55 -17.54
N PRO A 208 -8.17 -8.17 -17.08
CA PRO A 208 -8.98 -7.66 -15.98
C PRO A 208 -8.19 -7.70 -14.68
N HIS A 209 -8.56 -6.81 -13.77
CA HIS A 209 -7.82 -6.60 -12.53
C HIS A 209 -8.79 -6.18 -11.43
N ASN A 210 -8.57 -6.64 -10.21
CA ASN A 210 -9.54 -6.45 -9.14
C ASN A 210 -9.81 -4.98 -8.77
N CYS A 211 -8.90 -4.03 -9.04
CA CYS A 211 -9.12 -2.59 -8.82
C CYS A 211 -10.01 -1.96 -9.90
N GLY A 212 -10.34 -2.69 -10.96
CA GLY A 212 -11.01 -2.17 -12.14
C GLY A 212 -10.08 -1.36 -13.05
N PRO A 213 -10.58 -0.90 -14.20
CA PRO A 213 -9.86 -0.02 -15.10
C PRO A 213 -9.68 1.39 -14.51
N SER A 214 -8.84 2.21 -15.14
CA SER A 214 -8.81 3.65 -14.90
C SER A 214 -10.06 4.28 -15.51
N PHE A 215 -11.03 4.62 -14.66
CA PHE A 215 -12.36 5.06 -15.09
C PHE A 215 -12.33 6.45 -15.73
N ALA A 216 -11.57 7.39 -15.15
CA ALA A 216 -11.48 8.77 -15.64
C ALA A 216 -10.15 9.47 -15.25
N ASP A 217 -9.04 8.74 -15.12
CA ASP A 217 -7.73 9.33 -14.74
C ASP A 217 -6.99 9.86 -15.97
N LEU A 218 -5.97 10.67 -15.74
CA LEU A 218 -5.03 11.10 -16.77
C LEU A 218 -4.40 9.89 -17.48
N PRO A 219 -4.02 10.02 -18.77
CA PRO A 219 -3.30 8.96 -19.46
C PRO A 219 -1.96 8.65 -18.77
N PRO A 220 -1.46 7.42 -18.91
CA PRO A 220 -0.16 7.05 -18.35
C PRO A 220 0.96 7.87 -19.02
N GLY A 221 1.91 8.36 -18.23
CA GLY A 221 3.07 9.09 -18.72
C GLY A 221 4.27 8.92 -17.80
N ASP A 222 5.46 9.22 -18.32
CA ASP A 222 6.71 9.10 -17.57
C ASP A 222 6.90 10.19 -16.50
N VAL A 223 6.18 11.30 -16.63
CA VAL A 223 6.17 12.41 -15.69
C VAL A 223 4.73 12.82 -15.39
N LEU A 224 4.35 12.89 -14.13
CA LEU A 224 3.06 13.44 -13.71
C LEU A 224 3.06 14.97 -13.92
N ARG A 225 2.14 15.47 -14.76
CA ARG A 225 2.05 16.90 -15.10
C ARG A 225 0.84 17.61 -14.50
N GLY A 226 -0.13 16.88 -13.95
CA GLY A 226 -1.34 17.46 -13.38
C GLY A 226 -2.15 16.46 -12.58
N ALA A 227 -3.31 16.90 -12.09
CA ALA A 227 -4.22 16.12 -11.25
C ALA A 227 -5.65 16.08 -11.79
N GLY A 228 -5.86 16.43 -13.06
CA GLY A 228 -7.18 16.46 -13.68
C GLY A 228 -7.77 15.08 -13.96
N LEU A 229 -8.95 15.05 -14.59
CA LEU A 229 -9.59 13.85 -15.11
C LEU A 229 -9.45 13.80 -16.63
N SER A 230 -9.37 12.59 -17.19
CA SER A 230 -9.50 12.33 -18.63
C SER A 230 -10.52 11.23 -18.87
N PHE A 231 -11.40 11.42 -19.83
CA PHE A 231 -12.49 10.48 -20.13
C PHE A 231 -12.19 9.57 -21.34
N GLU A 232 -10.94 9.51 -21.79
CA GLU A 232 -10.52 8.66 -22.91
C GLU A 232 -10.85 7.18 -22.66
N ASN A 233 -10.48 6.67 -21.48
CA ASN A 233 -10.81 5.31 -21.07
C ASN A 233 -12.32 5.13 -20.82
N THR A 234 -13.02 6.17 -20.34
CA THR A 234 -14.46 6.10 -20.07
C THR A 234 -15.25 5.72 -21.32
N ALA A 235 -14.94 6.33 -22.46
CA ALA A 235 -15.61 6.04 -23.72
C ALA A 235 -15.41 4.57 -24.14
N LYS A 236 -14.19 4.05 -23.98
CA LYS A 236 -13.87 2.65 -24.27
C LYS A 236 -14.63 1.69 -23.35
N ILE A 237 -14.58 1.94 -22.04
CA ILE A 237 -15.31 1.14 -21.04
C ILE A 237 -16.80 1.15 -21.40
N ALA A 238 -17.41 2.31 -21.62
CA ALA A 238 -18.83 2.41 -21.97
C ALA A 238 -19.18 1.62 -23.24
N GLY A 239 -18.30 1.61 -24.25
CA GLY A 239 -18.49 0.80 -25.47
C GLY A 239 -18.46 -0.72 -25.25
N GLU A 240 -17.79 -1.17 -24.19
CA GLU A 240 -17.72 -2.57 -23.76
C GLU A 240 -18.88 -2.97 -22.84
N MET A 241 -19.72 -2.02 -22.40
CA MET A 241 -20.85 -2.26 -21.50
C MET A 241 -22.18 -2.39 -22.24
N LYS A 242 -23.11 -3.15 -21.65
CA LYS A 242 -24.52 -3.21 -22.08
C LYS A 242 -25.41 -2.18 -21.40
N VAL A 243 -24.90 -1.57 -20.33
CA VAL A 243 -25.58 -0.52 -19.56
C VAL A 243 -24.89 0.81 -19.78
N LEU A 244 -25.63 1.90 -19.58
CA LEU A 244 -25.07 3.25 -19.67
C LEU A 244 -24.01 3.47 -18.58
N PHE A 245 -22.87 4.02 -18.99
CA PHE A 245 -21.81 4.46 -18.10
C PHE A 245 -21.40 5.89 -18.48
N SER A 246 -21.88 6.85 -17.68
CA SER A 246 -21.71 8.28 -17.95
C SER A 246 -20.34 8.81 -17.47
N PRO A 247 -19.86 9.94 -18.03
CA PRO A 247 -18.68 10.64 -17.52
C PRO A 247 -18.78 10.99 -16.03
N ARG A 248 -19.97 11.34 -15.53
CA ARG A 248 -20.19 11.62 -14.10
C ARG A 248 -19.92 10.39 -13.25
N GLN A 249 -20.52 9.25 -13.61
CA GLN A 249 -20.28 7.97 -12.91
C GLN A 249 -18.80 7.57 -12.95
N ALA A 250 -18.10 7.83 -14.06
CA ALA A 250 -16.68 7.57 -14.19
C ALA A 250 -15.82 8.49 -13.31
N ALA A 251 -16.13 9.79 -13.27
CA ALA A 251 -15.45 10.77 -12.44
C ALA A 251 -15.60 10.43 -10.96
N VAL A 252 -16.82 10.16 -10.50
CA VAL A 252 -17.12 9.76 -9.12
C VAL A 252 -16.34 8.51 -8.72
N LYS A 253 -16.33 7.48 -9.59
CA LYS A 253 -15.56 6.26 -9.33
C LYS A 253 -14.05 6.53 -9.27
N GLN A 254 -13.54 7.36 -10.19
CA GLN A 254 -12.13 7.71 -10.21
C GLN A 254 -11.70 8.50 -8.96
N LYS A 255 -12.54 9.39 -8.42
CA LYS A 255 -12.27 10.09 -7.15
C LYS A 255 -12.05 9.10 -6.01
N LEU A 256 -12.91 8.09 -5.89
CA LEU A 256 -12.75 7.04 -4.86
C LEU A 256 -11.45 6.24 -5.06
N CYS A 257 -11.04 5.98 -6.29
CA CYS A 257 -9.73 5.38 -6.57
C CYS A 257 -8.57 6.31 -6.15
N ASN A 258 -8.69 7.61 -6.38
CA ASN A 258 -7.65 8.60 -6.10
C ASN A 258 -7.36 8.76 -4.61
N VAL A 259 -8.31 8.45 -3.72
CA VAL A 259 -8.08 8.36 -2.26
C VAL A 259 -6.98 7.34 -1.94
N CYS A 260 -6.94 6.22 -2.64
CA CYS A 260 -5.97 5.15 -2.39
C CYS A 260 -4.56 5.48 -2.91
N HIS A 261 -4.46 6.32 -3.94
CA HIS A 261 -3.19 6.70 -4.57
C HIS A 261 -2.52 7.80 -3.76
N THR A 262 -1.19 7.78 -3.61
CA THR A 262 -0.45 8.57 -2.60
C THR A 262 0.13 9.88 -3.12
N GLY A 263 0.23 10.87 -2.23
CA GLY A 263 1.05 12.07 -2.35
C GLY A 263 2.27 12.02 -1.42
N CYS A 264 3.03 13.12 -1.36
CA CYS A 264 4.21 13.23 -0.49
C CYS A 264 3.83 13.19 0.99
N LEU A 265 2.77 13.91 1.34
CA LEU A 265 2.36 14.09 2.73
C LEU A 265 1.83 12.80 3.35
N ASP A 266 1.34 11.85 2.54
CA ASP A 266 0.76 10.62 3.06
C ASP A 266 1.75 9.73 3.80
N CYS A 267 3.03 9.81 3.44
CA CYS A 267 4.12 9.08 4.06
C CYS A 267 4.91 9.95 5.05
N HIS A 268 5.13 11.22 4.67
CA HIS A 268 6.06 12.08 5.38
C HIS A 268 5.42 12.93 6.47
N PHE A 269 4.12 13.26 6.38
CA PHE A 269 3.44 14.04 7.42
C PHE A 269 2.93 13.12 8.52
N GLN A 270 3.49 13.26 9.72
CA GLN A 270 3.25 12.40 10.87
C GLN A 270 2.91 13.23 12.11
N PRO A 271 1.77 13.94 12.10
CA PRO A 271 1.32 14.65 13.29
C PRO A 271 1.16 13.65 14.44
N GLY A 272 1.48 14.04 15.67
CA GLY A 272 1.36 13.11 16.78
C GLY A 272 1.71 13.68 18.15
N ASP A 273 1.24 12.97 19.16
CA ASP A 273 1.40 13.34 20.57
C ASP A 273 2.89 13.40 20.93
N GLY A 274 3.31 14.51 21.54
CA GLY A 274 4.70 14.76 21.95
C GLY A 274 5.65 15.22 20.84
N LYS A 275 5.28 15.12 19.55
CA LYS A 275 6.09 15.63 18.42
C LYS A 275 5.53 16.87 17.76
N GLY A 276 4.27 17.21 18.07
CA GLY A 276 3.59 18.38 17.53
C GLY A 276 2.79 18.11 16.26
N VAL A 277 2.05 19.12 15.80
CA VAL A 277 1.12 19.01 14.67
C VAL A 277 1.77 19.32 13.32
N HIS A 278 3.00 19.83 13.31
CA HIS A 278 3.79 20.08 12.09
C HIS A 278 4.96 19.09 11.94
N HIS A 279 4.85 17.88 12.50
CA HIS A 279 5.95 16.91 12.43
C HIS A 279 6.02 16.20 11.07
N PHE A 280 7.22 16.19 10.49
CA PHE A 280 7.54 15.46 9.27
C PHE A 280 8.67 14.45 9.50
N ALA A 281 8.52 13.27 8.93
CA ALA A 281 9.52 12.21 9.00
C ALA A 281 10.32 12.11 7.70
N LYS A 282 11.65 12.21 7.78
CA LYS A 282 12.53 11.93 6.65
C LYS A 282 12.40 10.48 6.17
N LYS A 283 12.30 9.54 7.12
CA LYS A 283 12.08 8.12 6.87
C LYS A 283 10.69 7.73 7.35
N PRO A 284 9.76 7.38 6.45
CA PRO A 284 8.41 6.96 6.83
C PRO A 284 8.42 5.70 7.71
N VAL A 285 7.54 5.66 8.71
CA VAL A 285 7.29 4.44 9.50
C VAL A 285 6.28 3.54 8.80
N ALA A 286 6.26 2.26 9.10
CA ALA A 286 5.37 1.30 8.44
C ALA A 286 3.87 1.69 8.53
N GLU A 287 3.45 2.27 9.66
CA GLU A 287 2.08 2.77 9.85
C GLU A 287 1.73 3.89 8.86
N SER A 288 2.69 4.75 8.49
CA SER A 288 2.43 5.85 7.54
C SER A 288 2.16 5.33 6.14
N CYS A 289 2.92 4.30 5.73
CA CYS A 289 2.68 3.54 4.52
C CYS A 289 1.32 2.83 4.52
N ALA A 290 0.68 2.67 5.68
CA ALA A 290 -0.63 2.05 5.86
C ALA A 290 -1.74 3.07 6.22
N GLY A 291 -1.56 4.35 5.90
CA GLY A 291 -2.57 5.40 6.11
C GLY A 291 -2.49 6.13 7.46
N PHE A 292 -1.67 5.65 8.39
CA PHE A 292 -1.36 6.29 9.69
C PHE A 292 -2.55 6.59 10.61
N GLY A 293 -3.69 5.90 10.45
CA GLY A 293 -4.90 6.15 11.23
C GLY A 293 -6.00 6.92 10.50
N ARG A 294 -5.81 7.19 9.20
CA ARG A 294 -6.70 8.04 8.38
C ARG A 294 -7.78 7.28 7.61
N SER A 295 -7.90 5.96 7.85
CA SER A 295 -8.85 4.98 7.29
C SER A 295 -8.15 3.73 6.75
N THR A 296 -8.94 2.69 6.44
CA THR A 296 -8.53 1.40 5.87
C THR A 296 -8.32 1.42 4.37
N SER A 297 -8.61 2.53 3.68
CA SER A 297 -8.52 2.62 2.21
C SER A 297 -7.30 3.38 1.69
N MET A 298 -6.25 3.57 2.51
CA MET A 298 -5.09 4.39 2.17
C MET A 298 -3.78 3.60 2.01
N CYS A 299 -3.08 3.86 0.90
CA CYS A 299 -1.72 3.39 0.62
C CYS A 299 -1.60 1.85 0.60
N HIS A 300 -0.84 1.26 1.53
CA HIS A 300 -0.74 -0.19 1.65
C HIS A 300 -1.91 -0.80 2.42
N ALA A 301 -2.53 -0.08 3.35
CA ALA A 301 -3.78 -0.52 3.98
C ALA A 301 -4.92 -0.43 2.95
N GLY A 302 -5.73 -1.48 2.86
CA GLY A 302 -6.81 -1.55 1.89
C GLY A 302 -6.46 -2.44 0.70
N SER A 303 -6.52 -1.91 -0.53
CA SER A 303 -6.49 -2.76 -1.73
C SER A 303 -5.20 -3.57 -1.89
N MET A 304 -4.02 -2.97 -1.71
CA MET A 304 -2.75 -3.68 -1.89
C MET A 304 -2.56 -4.81 -0.87
N GLN A 305 -2.83 -4.52 0.40
CA GLN A 305 -2.83 -5.52 1.45
C GLN A 305 -3.86 -6.62 1.21
N SER A 306 -5.09 -6.23 0.87
CA SER A 306 -6.21 -7.15 0.65
C SER A 306 -5.97 -8.08 -0.54
N ARG A 307 -5.22 -7.65 -1.55
CA ARG A 307 -4.88 -8.44 -2.73
C ARG A 307 -3.77 -9.46 -2.53
N ARG A 308 -2.82 -9.15 -1.67
CA ARG A 308 -1.61 -9.98 -1.46
C ARG A 308 -1.64 -10.76 -0.16
N GLY A 309 -2.70 -10.58 0.64
CA GLY A 309 -2.83 -11.17 1.96
C GLY A 309 -1.90 -10.58 3.01
N GLY A 310 -1.37 -9.38 2.76
CA GLY A 310 -0.43 -8.71 3.64
C GLY A 310 -0.99 -8.52 5.04
N THR A 311 -0.22 -8.80 6.08
CA THR A 311 -0.49 -8.29 7.44
C THR A 311 0.81 -7.88 8.11
N TYR A 312 1.55 -6.96 7.47
CA TYR A 312 2.82 -6.52 8.01
C TYR A 312 2.68 -5.95 9.43
N LEU A 313 1.73 -5.03 9.60
CA LEU A 313 1.42 -4.40 10.89
C LEU A 313 0.58 -5.27 11.83
N GLY A 314 -0.28 -6.15 11.28
CA GLY A 314 -1.24 -6.94 12.06
C GLY A 314 -2.32 -6.11 12.76
N GLY A 315 -3.05 -6.73 13.69
CA GLY A 315 -4.06 -6.06 14.53
C GLY A 315 -5.13 -5.32 13.72
N ASP A 316 -5.44 -4.09 14.09
CA ASP A 316 -6.45 -3.27 13.36
C ASP A 316 -6.03 -2.93 11.94
N TYR A 317 -4.73 -3.02 11.62
CA TYR A 317 -4.21 -2.82 10.28
C TYR A 317 -4.33 -4.07 9.41
N SER A 318 -4.97 -5.14 9.85
CA SER A 318 -5.18 -6.36 9.08
C SER A 318 -6.61 -6.52 8.57
N VAL A 319 -6.76 -7.32 7.52
CA VAL A 319 -8.07 -7.69 6.96
C VAL A 319 -8.11 -9.20 6.84
N PRO A 320 -8.95 -9.92 7.62
CA PRO A 320 -9.74 -9.42 8.74
C PRO A 320 -8.87 -8.83 9.85
N ALA A 321 -9.45 -7.96 10.69
CA ALA A 321 -8.73 -7.38 11.82
C ALA A 321 -8.30 -8.46 12.84
N GLY A 322 -7.22 -8.19 13.57
CA GLY A 322 -6.70 -9.09 14.62
C GLY A 322 -5.67 -10.13 14.15
N MET A 323 -5.28 -10.13 12.87
CA MET A 323 -4.21 -11.04 12.41
C MET A 323 -2.85 -10.66 13.00
N THR A 324 -1.99 -11.65 13.16
CA THR A 324 -0.64 -11.48 13.69
C THR A 324 0.22 -10.61 12.77
N ALA A 325 0.96 -9.68 13.38
CA ALA A 325 1.94 -8.86 12.68
C ALA A 325 3.11 -9.69 12.15
N ASP A 326 3.79 -9.17 11.13
CA ASP A 326 5.01 -9.77 10.61
C ASP A 326 6.13 -9.81 11.65
N THR A 327 6.94 -10.87 11.66
CA THR A 327 8.05 -11.01 12.62
C THR A 327 9.08 -9.87 12.54
N HIS A 328 9.25 -9.24 11.38
CA HIS A 328 10.14 -8.09 11.19
C HIS A 328 9.55 -6.83 11.83
N GLN A 329 8.23 -6.60 11.67
CA GLN A 329 7.54 -5.50 12.35
C GLN A 329 7.60 -5.67 13.88
N GLN A 330 7.41 -6.88 14.38
CA GLN A 330 7.53 -7.18 15.82
C GLN A 330 8.94 -6.88 16.37
N LYS A 331 9.95 -6.86 15.50
CA LYS A 331 11.35 -6.52 15.82
C LYS A 331 11.70 -5.05 15.56
N GLY A 332 10.71 -4.22 15.21
CA GLY A 332 10.92 -2.79 14.97
C GLY A 332 11.56 -2.46 13.62
N LEU A 333 11.56 -3.40 12.67
CA LEU A 333 11.91 -3.09 11.27
C LEU A 333 10.70 -2.49 10.57
N HIS A 334 10.96 -1.59 9.62
CA HIS A 334 9.97 -0.91 8.81
C HIS A 334 10.20 -1.20 7.33
N CYS A 335 9.21 -0.85 6.50
CA CYS A 335 9.23 -1.15 5.06
C CYS A 335 10.52 -0.69 4.38
N THR A 336 10.97 0.53 4.67
CA THR A 336 12.18 1.15 4.09
C THR A 336 13.50 0.57 4.61
N ASP A 337 13.47 -0.32 5.60
CA ASP A 337 14.68 -1.07 6.03
C ASP A 337 15.00 -2.21 5.06
N CYS A 338 14.02 -2.66 4.26
CA CYS A 338 14.16 -3.76 3.32
C CYS A 338 13.85 -3.37 1.87
N HIS A 339 12.88 -2.47 1.68
CA HIS A 339 12.54 -1.90 0.38
C HIS A 339 13.37 -0.64 0.17
N LEU A 340 14.44 -0.76 -0.60
CA LEU A 340 15.36 0.34 -0.85
C LEU A 340 14.76 1.35 -1.85
N VAL A 341 15.29 2.56 -1.82
CA VAL A 341 14.97 3.59 -2.82
C VAL A 341 15.76 3.27 -4.09
N GLY A 342 15.05 3.10 -5.19
CA GLY A 342 15.60 2.80 -6.51
C GLY A 342 16.21 4.02 -7.20
N GLU A 343 16.65 3.81 -8.44
CA GLU A 343 17.44 4.77 -9.22
C GLU A 343 16.71 6.10 -9.49
N LYS A 344 15.37 6.13 -9.49
CA LYS A 344 14.62 7.38 -9.72
C LYS A 344 14.54 8.27 -8.48
N GLY A 345 15.04 7.83 -7.33
CA GLY A 345 15.07 8.60 -6.09
C GLY A 345 13.74 8.58 -5.34
N MET A 346 13.39 9.69 -4.69
CA MET A 346 12.26 9.79 -3.76
C MET A 346 10.98 9.15 -4.29
N GLY A 347 10.42 8.20 -3.52
CA GLY A 347 9.19 7.48 -3.83
C GLY A 347 9.33 6.33 -4.83
N ASP A 348 10.52 6.08 -5.36
CA ASP A 348 10.83 4.89 -6.17
C ASP A 348 11.17 3.70 -5.29
N MET A 349 10.21 3.22 -4.51
CA MET A 349 10.46 2.11 -3.58
C MET A 349 10.56 0.79 -4.34
N GLU A 350 11.69 0.10 -4.22
CA GLU A 350 11.89 -1.21 -4.82
C GLU A 350 10.98 -2.25 -4.19
N ARG A 351 10.21 -2.95 -5.02
CA ARG A 351 9.28 -3.97 -4.54
C ARG A 351 9.96 -5.23 -4.03
N LYS A 352 11.08 -5.61 -4.65
CA LYS A 352 11.84 -6.79 -4.25
C LYS A 352 12.77 -6.40 -3.12
N ALA A 353 12.59 -7.00 -1.95
CA ALA A 353 13.56 -6.93 -0.87
C ALA A 353 14.56 -8.09 -1.00
N ASP A 354 15.83 -7.83 -0.74
CA ASP A 354 16.85 -8.88 -0.69
C ASP A 354 17.03 -9.38 0.75
N CYS A 355 16.66 -10.62 0.99
CA CYS A 355 16.82 -11.23 2.31
C CYS A 355 18.31 -11.35 2.67
N ARG A 356 19.23 -11.37 1.71
CA ARG A 356 20.68 -11.53 1.93
C ARG A 356 21.28 -10.40 2.75
N ASP A 357 20.69 -9.21 2.73
CA ASP A 357 21.17 -8.06 3.49
C ASP A 357 21.20 -8.35 5.00
N CYS A 358 20.27 -9.18 5.49
CA CYS A 358 20.19 -9.59 6.90
C CYS A 358 20.40 -11.10 7.12
N HIS A 359 20.10 -11.93 6.11
CA HIS A 359 20.04 -13.39 6.17
C HIS A 359 21.01 -14.09 5.22
N ARG A 360 22.13 -13.45 4.86
CA ARG A 360 23.15 -13.98 3.94
C ARG A 360 23.46 -15.46 4.11
N GLN A 361 23.73 -15.92 5.33
CA GLN A 361 24.12 -17.31 5.60
C GLN A 361 22.97 -18.31 5.35
N VAL A 362 21.73 -17.87 5.58
CA VAL A 362 20.53 -18.69 5.29
C VAL A 362 20.34 -18.79 3.78
N GLU A 363 20.43 -17.67 3.07
CA GLU A 363 20.34 -17.61 1.61
C GLU A 363 21.43 -18.46 0.93
N GLU A 364 22.69 -18.38 1.40
CA GLU A 364 23.79 -19.25 0.95
C GLU A 364 23.49 -20.74 1.21
N ALA A 365 22.92 -21.08 2.37
CA ALA A 365 22.55 -22.46 2.69
C ALA A 365 21.42 -22.96 1.79
N ILE A 366 20.36 -22.16 1.58
CA ILE A 366 19.24 -22.51 0.69
C ILE A 366 19.71 -22.69 -0.74
N ALA A 367 20.60 -21.83 -1.25
CA ALA A 367 21.15 -21.94 -2.59
C ALA A 367 21.86 -23.29 -2.85
N GLY A 368 22.51 -23.85 -1.82
CA GLY A 368 23.12 -25.19 -1.84
C GLY A 368 22.16 -26.34 -1.53
N SER A 369 20.92 -26.07 -1.15
CA SER A 369 19.96 -27.07 -0.67
C SER A 369 19.10 -27.67 -1.79
N VAL A 370 18.28 -28.66 -1.42
CA VAL A 370 17.23 -29.21 -2.28
C VAL A 370 16.10 -28.23 -2.57
N HIS A 371 15.98 -27.16 -1.77
CA HIS A 371 14.97 -26.12 -1.88
C HIS A 371 15.45 -24.83 -2.57
N ARG A 372 16.60 -24.86 -3.27
CA ARG A 372 17.15 -23.68 -3.98
C ARG A 372 16.23 -23.02 -5.01
N GLN A 373 15.15 -23.70 -5.42
CA GLN A 373 14.12 -23.18 -6.32
C GLN A 373 12.84 -22.73 -5.58
N LEU A 374 12.92 -22.46 -4.28
CA LEU A 374 11.85 -21.89 -3.48
C LEU A 374 12.26 -20.51 -2.98
N SER A 375 11.31 -19.59 -3.00
CA SER A 375 11.45 -18.33 -2.27
C SER A 375 11.31 -18.57 -0.76
N CYS A 376 11.98 -17.76 0.07
CA CYS A 376 11.81 -17.80 1.53
C CYS A 376 10.34 -17.64 1.95
N ALA A 377 9.58 -16.79 1.23
CA ALA A 377 8.15 -16.59 1.41
C ALA A 377 7.34 -17.90 1.27
N ALA A 378 7.74 -18.79 0.36
CA ALA A 378 7.04 -20.07 0.14
C ALA A 378 7.02 -20.94 1.40
N CYS A 379 8.05 -20.83 2.24
CA CYS A 379 8.12 -21.54 3.51
C CYS A 379 7.50 -20.72 4.66
N HIS A 380 7.75 -19.42 4.70
CA HIS A 380 7.51 -18.58 5.88
C HIS A 380 6.19 -17.82 5.90
N ILE A 381 5.44 -17.79 4.80
CA ILE A 381 4.08 -17.23 4.78
C ILE A 381 3.08 -18.39 4.93
N GLY A 382 2.31 -18.38 6.01
CA GLY A 382 1.39 -19.47 6.37
C GLY A 382 -0.09 -19.18 6.13
N GLU A 383 -0.50 -17.92 6.19
CA GLU A 383 -1.89 -17.48 6.05
C GLU A 383 -1.94 -16.16 5.29
N LEU A 384 -3.01 -15.94 4.51
CA LEU A 384 -3.19 -14.75 3.68
C LEU A 384 -4.57 -14.15 3.91
N GLY A 385 -4.61 -12.95 4.48
CA GLY A 385 -5.85 -12.20 4.69
C GLY A 385 -6.42 -11.59 3.41
N GLY A 386 -7.41 -10.71 3.50
CA GLY A 386 -7.89 -9.84 2.42
C GLY A 386 -8.99 -10.45 1.55
N TYR A 387 -9.07 -10.02 0.29
CA TYR A 387 -10.08 -10.44 -0.69
C TYR A 387 -10.12 -11.95 -0.92
N GLN A 388 -11.28 -12.56 -0.76
CA GLN A 388 -11.51 -13.96 -1.09
C GLN A 388 -12.43 -14.09 -2.29
N ILE A 389 -13.25 -13.07 -2.57
CA ILE A 389 -14.03 -12.93 -3.79
C ILE A 389 -14.12 -11.43 -4.08
N THR A 390 -14.14 -11.03 -5.34
CA THR A 390 -14.46 -9.65 -5.73
C THR A 390 -15.49 -9.66 -6.85
N VAL A 391 -16.56 -8.90 -6.66
CA VAL A 391 -17.62 -8.78 -7.68
C VAL A 391 -17.80 -7.31 -8.01
N TRP A 392 -17.80 -7.00 -9.31
CA TRP A 392 -18.12 -5.69 -9.84
C TRP A 392 -19.51 -5.74 -10.46
N GLY A 393 -20.46 -5.03 -9.87
CA GLY A 393 -21.86 -5.05 -10.29
C GLY A 393 -22.57 -3.72 -10.03
N PRO A 394 -23.85 -3.61 -10.42
CA PRO A 394 -24.65 -2.43 -10.15
C PRO A 394 -24.77 -2.18 -8.65
N GLY A 395 -24.62 -0.93 -8.23
CA GLY A 395 -24.82 -0.52 -6.84
C GLY A 395 -24.73 0.98 -6.69
N ILE A 396 -24.50 1.45 -5.47
CA ILE A 396 -24.30 2.86 -5.14
C ILE A 396 -22.80 3.10 -4.99
N ALA A 397 -22.23 3.95 -5.83
CA ALA A 397 -20.85 4.41 -5.69
C ALA A 397 -20.87 5.92 -5.47
N ALA A 398 -20.43 6.32 -4.28
CA ALA A 398 -20.34 7.71 -3.88
C ALA A 398 -21.68 8.46 -4.03
N GLY A 399 -22.71 7.98 -3.33
CA GLY A 399 -24.07 8.54 -3.33
C GLY A 399 -24.90 8.30 -4.59
N GLU A 400 -24.32 7.76 -5.68
CA GLU A 400 -24.99 7.64 -6.98
C GLU A 400 -25.04 6.21 -7.49
N LYS A 401 -26.13 5.87 -8.21
CA LYS A 401 -26.23 4.59 -8.92
C LYS A 401 -25.11 4.47 -9.94
N ASN A 402 -24.38 3.37 -9.89
CA ASN A 402 -23.22 3.11 -10.73
C ASN A 402 -23.21 1.64 -11.17
N PRO A 403 -22.89 1.34 -12.44
CA PRO A 403 -22.76 -0.06 -12.90
C PRO A 403 -21.55 -0.78 -12.30
N PHE A 404 -20.64 -0.06 -11.63
CA PHE A 404 -19.39 -0.57 -11.08
C PHE A 404 -19.24 -0.28 -9.58
N HIS A 405 -20.17 -0.77 -8.77
CA HIS A 405 -19.90 -0.99 -7.35
C HIS A 405 -19.01 -2.21 -7.16
N LYS A 406 -18.12 -2.15 -6.16
CA LYS A 406 -17.17 -3.24 -5.88
C LYS A 406 -17.60 -3.92 -4.59
N TYR A 407 -18.26 -5.07 -4.73
CA TYR A 407 -18.65 -5.94 -3.63
C TYR A 407 -17.48 -6.80 -3.17
N LEU A 408 -17.26 -6.80 -1.86
CA LEU A 408 -16.04 -7.33 -1.26
C LEU A 408 -16.34 -8.44 -0.27
N TYR A 409 -15.59 -9.53 -0.42
CA TYR A 409 -15.62 -10.66 0.50
C TYR A 409 -14.24 -10.76 1.12
N TYR A 410 -14.15 -10.55 2.44
CA TYR A 410 -12.89 -10.56 3.17
C TYR A 410 -12.75 -11.80 4.01
N GLY A 411 -11.53 -12.28 4.18
CA GLY A 411 -11.24 -13.41 5.06
C GLY A 411 -9.85 -13.97 4.87
N ILE A 412 -9.68 -15.26 5.14
CA ILE A 412 -8.36 -15.90 5.23
C ILE A 412 -8.27 -17.06 4.24
N GLN A 413 -7.16 -17.09 3.50
CA GLN A 413 -6.75 -18.19 2.65
C GLN A 413 -5.53 -18.90 3.26
N LYS A 414 -5.62 -20.23 3.48
CA LYS A 414 -4.49 -21.03 4.00
C LYS A 414 -4.51 -22.52 3.60
N PRO A 415 -3.32 -23.16 3.48
CA PRO A 415 -2.04 -22.51 3.28
C PRO A 415 -2.02 -21.75 1.92
N PRO A 416 -1.09 -20.82 1.67
CA PRO A 416 -0.93 -20.22 0.35
C PRO A 416 -0.64 -21.28 -0.72
N LEU A 417 -1.28 -21.12 -1.88
CA LEU A 417 -0.93 -21.87 -3.09
C LEU A 417 0.52 -21.53 -3.47
N LEU A 418 1.32 -22.52 -3.88
CA LEU A 418 2.62 -22.27 -4.48
C LEU A 418 2.48 -22.34 -6.01
N MET A 419 3.02 -21.34 -6.69
CA MET A 419 3.16 -21.33 -8.15
C MET A 419 4.59 -20.92 -8.51
N LYS A 420 5.06 -21.37 -9.68
CA LYS A 420 6.33 -20.88 -10.21
C LYS A 420 6.18 -19.43 -10.66
N ASP A 421 7.22 -18.65 -10.50
CA ASP A 421 7.40 -17.37 -11.18
C ASP A 421 7.92 -17.58 -12.62
N ARG A 422 8.17 -16.48 -13.34
CA ARG A 422 8.74 -16.55 -14.71
C ARG A 422 10.13 -17.20 -14.78
N GLY A 423 10.87 -17.21 -13.67
CA GLY A 423 12.19 -17.84 -13.54
C GLY A 423 12.13 -19.29 -13.06
N GLY A 424 10.94 -19.85 -12.85
CA GLY A 424 10.76 -21.21 -12.34
C GLY A 424 10.90 -21.36 -10.82
N ILE A 425 11.01 -20.26 -10.06
CA ILE A 425 11.07 -20.26 -8.60
C ILE A 425 9.67 -20.38 -8.02
N TRP A 426 9.49 -21.32 -7.09
CA TRP A 426 8.23 -21.50 -6.37
C TRP A 426 8.02 -20.40 -5.33
N GLN A 427 6.86 -19.77 -5.38
CA GLN A 427 6.47 -18.67 -4.50
C GLN A 427 5.01 -18.76 -4.08
N PRO A 428 4.66 -18.20 -2.91
CA PRO A 428 3.30 -18.20 -2.43
C PRO A 428 2.47 -17.19 -3.22
N MET A 429 1.36 -17.65 -3.76
CA MET A 429 0.39 -16.86 -4.49
C MET A 429 -0.94 -16.84 -3.73
N LYS A 430 -1.53 -15.64 -3.67
CA LYS A 430 -2.93 -15.48 -3.30
C LYS A 430 -3.80 -15.63 -4.53
N VAL A 431 -4.76 -16.55 -4.52
CA VAL A 431 -5.63 -16.81 -5.67
C VAL A 431 -7.09 -16.61 -5.28
N TRP A 432 -7.84 -15.81 -6.03
CA TRP A 432 -9.27 -15.63 -5.76
C TRP A 432 -10.10 -15.37 -7.03
N PRO A 433 -11.39 -15.74 -7.00
CA PRO A 433 -12.33 -15.50 -8.09
C PRO A 433 -12.78 -14.04 -8.14
N ASN A 434 -12.93 -13.55 -9.38
CA ASN A 434 -13.43 -12.22 -9.66
C ASN A 434 -14.47 -12.26 -10.78
N SER A 435 -15.43 -11.34 -10.74
CA SER A 435 -16.40 -11.15 -11.82
C SER A 435 -16.76 -9.68 -12.04
N VAL A 436 -17.13 -9.34 -13.27
CA VAL A 436 -17.77 -8.06 -13.60
C VAL A 436 -18.95 -8.30 -14.52
N GLY A 437 -20.14 -7.80 -14.15
CA GLY A 437 -21.37 -7.93 -14.93
C GLY A 437 -21.49 -6.93 -16.08
N ASN A 438 -22.55 -7.08 -16.87
CA ASN A 438 -22.96 -6.18 -17.96
C ASN A 438 -21.95 -6.04 -19.11
N ILE A 439 -21.11 -7.05 -19.34
CA ILE A 439 -20.11 -7.05 -20.40
C ILE A 439 -20.76 -7.38 -21.75
N LYS A 440 -20.58 -6.50 -22.74
CA LYS A 440 -21.12 -6.65 -24.09
C LYS A 440 -20.39 -7.70 -24.93
N PRO A 441 -19.06 -7.62 -25.11
CA PRO A 441 -18.35 -8.59 -25.95
C PRO A 441 -18.37 -9.98 -25.33
N GLU A 442 -18.34 -10.99 -26.18
CA GLU A 442 -17.99 -12.34 -25.74
C GLU A 442 -16.49 -12.43 -25.58
N VAL A 443 -16.03 -12.93 -24.44
CA VAL A 443 -14.60 -13.08 -24.17
C VAL A 443 -14.30 -14.56 -24.01
N ALA A 444 -13.31 -15.06 -24.76
CA ALA A 444 -12.86 -16.43 -24.64
C ALA A 444 -11.93 -16.61 -23.43
N PRO A 445 -11.87 -17.81 -22.83
CA PRO A 445 -10.89 -18.11 -21.80
C PRO A 445 -9.44 -17.99 -22.32
N THR A 446 -8.50 -17.53 -21.50
CA THR A 446 -7.07 -17.48 -21.86
C THR A 446 -6.42 -18.87 -21.87
N GLY A 447 -7.05 -19.86 -21.24
CA GLY A 447 -6.56 -21.25 -21.16
C GLY A 447 -5.35 -21.48 -20.24
N ARG A 448 -4.78 -20.42 -19.66
CA ARG A 448 -3.65 -20.43 -18.73
C ARG A 448 -3.58 -19.13 -17.93
N PHE A 449 -2.77 -19.13 -16.87
CA PHE A 449 -2.33 -17.88 -16.24
C PHE A 449 -1.39 -17.11 -17.15
N LEU A 450 -1.62 -15.80 -17.24
CA LEU A 450 -0.77 -14.83 -17.90
C LEU A 450 -0.23 -13.87 -16.85
N TYR A 451 1.08 -13.62 -16.87
CA TYR A 451 1.63 -12.60 -16.00
C TYR A 451 1.37 -11.20 -16.56
N ARG A 452 0.97 -10.29 -15.67
CA ARG A 452 0.45 -8.97 -16.02
C ARG A 452 1.55 -8.02 -16.53
N TRP A 453 2.74 -8.09 -15.96
CA TRP A 453 3.81 -7.10 -16.20
C TRP A 453 4.96 -7.72 -16.99
N PRO A 454 5.09 -7.49 -18.30
CA PRO A 454 5.97 -8.30 -19.16
C PRO A 454 7.45 -8.21 -18.80
N LYS A 455 7.91 -7.16 -18.09
CA LYS A 455 9.31 -6.99 -17.70
C LYS A 455 9.62 -7.49 -16.28
N GLY A 456 8.67 -8.19 -15.63
CA GLY A 456 8.89 -8.74 -14.29
C GLY A 456 8.73 -7.71 -13.16
N GLU A 457 8.04 -6.59 -13.39
CA GLU A 457 7.83 -5.56 -12.37
C GLU A 457 6.98 -6.04 -11.17
N SER A 458 6.20 -7.09 -11.37
CA SER A 458 5.72 -8.01 -10.33
C SER A 458 5.36 -9.36 -10.95
N GLU A 459 5.25 -10.37 -10.09
CA GLU A 459 4.81 -11.73 -10.46
C GLU A 459 3.29 -11.89 -10.36
N ASP A 460 2.54 -10.80 -10.51
CA ASP A 460 1.07 -10.86 -10.51
C ASP A 460 0.58 -11.45 -11.84
N ALA A 461 -0.33 -12.40 -11.74
CA ALA A 461 -0.90 -13.12 -12.85
C ALA A 461 -2.42 -13.13 -12.80
N TYR A 462 -3.04 -13.41 -13.93
CA TYR A 462 -4.48 -13.58 -14.06
C TYR A 462 -4.78 -14.65 -15.10
N ALA A 463 -5.98 -15.23 -15.03
CA ALA A 463 -6.52 -16.11 -16.06
C ALA A 463 -7.97 -15.73 -16.33
N VAL A 464 -8.28 -15.32 -17.57
CA VAL A 464 -9.66 -15.05 -17.98
C VAL A 464 -10.33 -16.38 -18.22
N LEU A 465 -11.52 -16.57 -17.63
CA LEU A 465 -12.33 -17.77 -17.78
C LEU A 465 -13.46 -17.58 -18.81
N GLY A 466 -13.51 -16.39 -19.41
CA GLY A 466 -14.46 -15.99 -20.42
C GLY A 466 -15.70 -15.30 -19.84
N THR A 467 -16.69 -15.07 -20.70
CA THR A 467 -17.99 -14.51 -20.32
C THR A 467 -19.04 -15.58 -20.11
N VAL A 468 -19.77 -15.51 -19.00
CA VAL A 468 -20.86 -16.45 -18.65
C VAL A 468 -22.14 -15.67 -18.35
N SER A 469 -23.30 -16.16 -18.78
CA SER A 469 -24.59 -15.57 -18.43
C SER A 469 -24.99 -15.94 -17.00
N ALA A 470 -25.38 -14.95 -16.19
CA ALA A 470 -25.93 -15.17 -14.84
C ALA A 470 -27.46 -15.01 -14.79
N GLY A 471 -28.11 -14.80 -15.94
CA GLY A 471 -29.52 -14.40 -16.02
C GLY A 471 -29.69 -12.89 -15.83
N GLY A 472 -29.38 -12.39 -14.62
CA GLY A 472 -29.29 -10.96 -14.30
C GLY A 472 -27.91 -10.35 -14.60
N ASN A 473 -27.86 -9.05 -14.87
CA ASN A 473 -26.64 -8.34 -15.31
C ASN A 473 -25.98 -8.94 -16.56
N ASP A 474 -26.79 -9.59 -17.39
CA ASP A 474 -26.41 -10.15 -18.68
C ASP A 474 -25.18 -11.09 -18.59
N ARG A 475 -24.08 -10.76 -19.27
CA ARG A 475 -22.83 -11.52 -19.26
C ARG A 475 -21.88 -10.98 -18.21
N HIS A 476 -21.35 -11.91 -17.42
CA HIS A 476 -20.27 -11.66 -16.47
C HIS A 476 -18.95 -12.10 -17.07
N LEU A 477 -17.96 -11.19 -17.15
CA LEU A 477 -16.58 -11.56 -17.40
C LEU A 477 -15.98 -12.14 -16.12
N LEU A 478 -15.51 -13.38 -16.19
CA LEU A 478 -14.92 -14.11 -15.07
C LEU A 478 -13.40 -14.18 -15.20
N TRP A 479 -12.68 -14.00 -14.10
CA TRP A 479 -11.25 -14.26 -14.05
C TRP A 479 -10.78 -14.75 -12.68
N LEU A 480 -9.70 -15.52 -12.66
CA LEU A 480 -8.92 -15.74 -11.45
C LEU A 480 -7.76 -14.74 -11.42
N GLU A 481 -7.56 -14.10 -10.28
CA GLU A 481 -6.37 -13.29 -10.02
C GLU A 481 -5.44 -14.10 -9.12
N ALA A 482 -4.15 -14.10 -9.43
CA ALA A 482 -3.10 -14.77 -8.69
C ALA A 482 -1.98 -13.76 -8.40
N GLU A 483 -1.88 -13.29 -7.16
CA GLU A 483 -0.89 -12.29 -6.77
C GLU A 483 0.17 -12.82 -5.84
N GLN A 484 1.41 -12.40 -6.08
CA GLN A 484 2.53 -12.73 -5.22
C GLN A 484 2.26 -12.21 -3.81
N ALA A 485 2.22 -13.13 -2.85
CA ALA A 485 2.05 -12.80 -1.44
C ALA A 485 3.27 -12.00 -0.93
N SER A 486 3.03 -11.07 -0.01
CA SER A 486 4.06 -10.18 0.52
C SER A 486 4.44 -10.50 1.96
N HIS A 487 3.46 -10.51 2.85
CA HIS A 487 3.56 -10.68 4.31
C HIS A 487 2.30 -11.40 4.80
N PRO A 488 2.25 -11.90 6.05
CA PRO A 488 3.28 -11.89 7.08
C PRO A 488 4.22 -13.10 6.99
N TYR A 489 5.51 -12.86 7.20
CA TYR A 489 6.49 -13.87 7.53
C TYR A 489 6.30 -14.29 9.00
N GLY A 490 6.26 -15.60 9.20
CA GLY A 490 6.18 -16.22 10.50
C GLY A 490 6.96 -17.54 10.54
N LYS A 491 6.45 -18.47 11.34
CA LYS A 491 7.01 -19.82 11.43
C LYS A 491 6.93 -20.51 10.07
N ALA A 492 7.98 -21.23 9.70
CA ALA A 492 7.97 -22.05 8.49
C ALA A 492 6.84 -23.10 8.55
N ARG A 493 6.20 -23.35 7.40
CA ARG A 493 5.22 -24.43 7.24
C ARG A 493 5.88 -25.81 7.34
N ASP A 494 5.10 -26.82 7.71
CA ASP A 494 5.58 -28.19 7.82
C ASP A 494 5.90 -28.78 6.45
N CYS A 495 6.95 -29.60 6.33
CA CYS A 495 7.35 -30.23 5.07
C CYS A 495 6.20 -31.02 4.41
N ALA A 496 5.36 -31.66 5.23
CA ALA A 496 4.21 -32.42 4.75
C ALA A 496 3.15 -31.56 4.03
N SER A 497 3.12 -30.25 4.27
CA SER A 497 2.21 -29.34 3.56
C SER A 497 2.49 -29.25 2.06
N CYS A 498 3.72 -29.53 1.63
CA CYS A 498 4.13 -29.52 0.22
C CYS A 498 4.45 -30.91 -0.34
N HIS A 499 4.84 -31.87 0.51
CA HIS A 499 5.39 -33.15 0.06
C HIS A 499 4.46 -34.37 0.27
N ARG A 500 3.27 -34.18 0.87
CA ARG A 500 2.32 -35.29 1.12
C ARG A 500 1.75 -35.87 -0.17
N GLY A 501 1.68 -35.09 -1.25
CA GLY A 501 1.18 -35.51 -2.55
C GLY A 501 1.50 -34.47 -3.62
N GLU A 502 1.06 -34.73 -4.83
CA GLU A 502 1.24 -33.81 -5.96
C GLU A 502 0.21 -32.67 -5.98
N GLU A 503 -0.96 -32.91 -5.39
CA GLU A 503 -2.06 -31.95 -5.30
C GLU A 503 -1.84 -30.94 -4.16
N GLN A 504 -2.01 -29.66 -4.47
CA GLN A 504 -2.11 -28.58 -3.49
C GLN A 504 -3.58 -28.31 -3.18
N THR A 505 -3.92 -28.29 -1.89
CA THR A 505 -5.25 -27.89 -1.40
C THR A 505 -5.12 -26.62 -0.55
N VAL A 506 -5.90 -25.61 -0.90
CA VAL A 506 -5.98 -24.33 -0.18
C VAL A 506 -7.41 -24.10 0.26
N ILE A 507 -7.61 -23.70 1.51
CA ILE A 507 -8.93 -23.37 2.05
C ILE A 507 -9.08 -21.86 2.14
N SER A 508 -10.18 -21.33 1.61
CA SER A 508 -10.58 -19.94 1.76
C SER A 508 -11.87 -19.85 2.57
N ARG A 509 -11.87 -18.97 3.57
CA ARG A 509 -13.04 -18.61 4.37
C ARG A 509 -13.24 -17.11 4.28
N TRP A 510 -14.49 -16.67 4.20
CA TRP A 510 -14.82 -15.27 4.00
C TRP A 510 -16.12 -14.84 4.65
N GLU A 511 -16.23 -13.53 4.84
CA GLU A 511 -17.42 -12.78 5.22
C GLU A 511 -17.69 -11.75 4.13
N PHE A 512 -18.97 -11.57 3.79
CA PHE A 512 -19.42 -10.48 2.94
C PHE A 512 -19.30 -9.16 3.71
N ALA A 513 -18.46 -8.27 3.21
CA ALA A 513 -18.02 -7.07 3.90
C ALA A 513 -18.38 -5.83 3.08
N ASP A 514 -19.68 -5.64 2.88
CA ASP A 514 -20.28 -4.53 2.16
C ASP A 514 -21.57 -4.11 2.88
N ASP A 515 -21.90 -2.82 2.83
CA ASP A 515 -23.09 -2.24 3.47
C ASP A 515 -24.33 -2.31 2.54
N GLN A 516 -24.14 -2.64 1.27
CA GLN A 516 -25.20 -2.82 0.28
C GLN A 516 -25.20 -4.22 -0.34
N GLY A 517 -26.27 -4.57 -1.04
CA GLY A 517 -26.44 -5.87 -1.71
C GLY A 517 -27.19 -6.89 -0.84
N ALA A 518 -26.71 -7.19 0.37
CA ALA A 518 -27.30 -8.20 1.25
C ALA A 518 -27.15 -7.90 2.75
N GLU A 519 -27.92 -8.61 3.57
CA GLU A 519 -27.58 -8.82 4.99
C GLU A 519 -26.21 -9.50 5.11
N SER A 520 -25.48 -9.31 6.21
CA SER A 520 -24.17 -9.96 6.39
C SER A 520 -24.27 -11.49 6.36
N PHE A 521 -23.31 -12.13 5.69
CA PHE A 521 -23.20 -13.60 5.60
C PHE A 521 -21.76 -14.05 5.38
N SER A 522 -21.47 -15.31 5.72
CA SER A 522 -20.16 -15.93 5.54
C SER A 522 -20.20 -17.10 4.55
N GLY A 523 -19.02 -17.58 4.17
CA GLY A 523 -18.87 -18.75 3.34
C GLY A 523 -17.43 -19.19 3.16
N GLY A 524 -17.23 -20.02 2.14
CA GLY A 524 -15.91 -20.52 1.83
C GLY A 524 -15.84 -21.32 0.55
N TYR A 525 -14.61 -21.68 0.18
CA TYR A 525 -14.32 -22.57 -0.93
C TYR A 525 -12.95 -23.23 -0.74
N ARG A 526 -12.69 -24.26 -1.54
CA ARG A 526 -11.38 -24.87 -1.66
C ARG A 526 -10.78 -24.57 -3.03
N ILE A 527 -9.49 -24.24 -3.09
CA ILE A 527 -8.72 -24.25 -4.34
C ILE A 527 -7.96 -25.56 -4.38
N VAL A 528 -8.11 -26.29 -5.46
CA VAL A 528 -7.39 -27.53 -5.72
C VAL A 528 -6.53 -27.32 -6.96
N ALA A 529 -5.23 -27.58 -6.85
CA ALA A 529 -4.28 -27.41 -7.94
C ALA A 529 -3.44 -28.67 -8.08
N ASP A 530 -3.50 -29.31 -9.24
CA ASP A 530 -2.81 -30.55 -9.55
C ASP A 530 -2.04 -30.44 -10.87
N GLY A 531 -1.61 -31.57 -11.44
CA GLY A 531 -0.83 -31.60 -12.67
C GLY A 531 -1.59 -31.26 -13.96
N ARG A 532 -2.91 -31.02 -13.87
CA ARG A 532 -3.79 -30.78 -15.03
C ARG A 532 -4.48 -29.43 -14.99
N GLU A 533 -4.94 -29.01 -13.82
CA GLU A 533 -5.66 -27.75 -13.66
C GLU A 533 -5.56 -27.17 -12.25
N LEU A 534 -5.88 -25.89 -12.14
CA LEU A 534 -6.32 -25.23 -10.91
C LEU A 534 -7.83 -25.06 -10.98
N ARG A 535 -8.54 -25.46 -9.93
CA ARG A 535 -10.01 -25.34 -9.84
C ARG A 535 -10.46 -24.86 -8.47
N ILE A 536 -11.55 -24.09 -8.46
CA ILE A 536 -12.26 -23.74 -7.22
C ILE A 536 -13.43 -24.70 -7.04
N GLU A 537 -13.49 -25.33 -5.88
CA GLU A 537 -14.51 -26.30 -5.50
C GLU A 537 -15.28 -25.85 -4.27
N GLY A 538 -16.57 -26.19 -4.23
CA GLY A 538 -17.42 -25.98 -3.05
C GLY A 538 -17.62 -24.51 -2.69
N LEU A 539 -17.58 -23.60 -3.68
CA LEU A 539 -17.88 -22.18 -3.47
C LEU A 539 -19.34 -22.00 -3.05
N LYS A 540 -19.55 -21.66 -1.77
CA LYS A 540 -20.86 -21.56 -1.14
C LYS A 540 -20.87 -20.55 0.01
N SER A 541 -22.07 -20.08 0.36
CA SER A 541 -22.33 -19.45 1.65
C SER A 541 -22.61 -20.51 2.73
N ASP A 542 -22.37 -20.17 4.00
CA ASP A 542 -22.70 -21.03 5.14
C ASP A 542 -24.20 -20.97 5.51
N GLY A 543 -24.90 -19.91 5.09
CA GLY A 543 -26.33 -19.69 5.31
C GLY A 543 -27.04 -19.07 4.09
N PRO A 544 -28.35 -18.79 4.19
CA PRO A 544 -29.10 -18.16 3.11
C PRO A 544 -28.58 -16.74 2.83
N VAL A 545 -28.38 -16.42 1.56
CA VAL A 545 -28.05 -15.06 1.12
C VAL A 545 -29.35 -14.29 0.96
N ARG A 546 -29.52 -13.22 1.76
CA ARG A 546 -30.73 -12.40 1.78
C ARG A 546 -30.44 -11.04 1.14
N PRO A 547 -30.85 -10.81 -0.12
CA PRO A 547 -30.66 -9.51 -0.76
C PRO A 547 -31.39 -8.42 -0.01
N GLN A 548 -30.76 -7.25 0.09
CA GLN A 548 -31.44 -6.03 0.53
C GLN A 548 -32.44 -5.56 -0.54
N ALA A 549 -33.41 -4.75 -0.14
CA ALA A 549 -34.41 -4.22 -1.06
C ALA A 549 -33.76 -3.46 -2.23
N GLY A 550 -34.15 -3.81 -3.46
CA GLY A 550 -33.63 -3.19 -4.68
C GLY A 550 -32.36 -3.82 -5.26
N PHE A 551 -31.82 -4.87 -4.61
CA PHE A 551 -30.68 -5.64 -5.11
C PHE A 551 -31.08 -7.05 -5.55
N MET A 552 -30.38 -7.57 -6.55
CA MET A 552 -30.49 -8.95 -7.04
C MET A 552 -29.23 -9.73 -6.67
N LEU A 553 -29.35 -11.06 -6.56
CA LEU A 553 -28.20 -11.93 -6.26
C LEU A 553 -27.09 -11.78 -7.31
N GLU A 554 -27.45 -11.52 -8.56
CA GLU A 554 -26.51 -11.34 -9.66
C GLU A 554 -25.72 -10.02 -9.60
N ASP A 555 -26.09 -9.08 -8.72
CA ASP A 555 -25.35 -7.83 -8.51
C ASP A 555 -24.06 -8.07 -7.71
N PHE A 556 -24.14 -8.90 -6.66
CA PHE A 556 -23.06 -9.07 -5.68
C PHE A 556 -22.62 -10.52 -5.46
N ALA A 557 -23.50 -11.51 -5.68
CA ALA A 557 -23.22 -12.95 -5.52
C ALA A 557 -23.48 -13.79 -6.79
N PRO A 558 -23.06 -13.35 -8.00
CA PRO A 558 -23.34 -14.05 -9.25
C PRO A 558 -22.69 -15.45 -9.30
N TRP A 559 -21.65 -15.68 -8.49
CA TRP A 559 -20.96 -16.97 -8.35
C TRP A 559 -21.88 -18.14 -7.95
N LEU A 560 -23.04 -17.87 -7.35
CA LEU A 560 -24.08 -18.88 -7.10
C LEU A 560 -24.61 -19.53 -8.39
N ARG A 561 -24.48 -18.87 -9.54
CA ARG A 561 -24.97 -19.34 -10.85
C ARG A 561 -23.93 -20.11 -11.65
N PHE A 562 -22.64 -19.93 -11.38
CA PHE A 562 -21.55 -20.50 -12.18
C PHE A 562 -20.45 -21.16 -11.34
N ALA A 563 -20.84 -21.89 -10.28
CA ALA A 563 -19.91 -22.58 -9.38
C ALA A 563 -18.91 -23.52 -10.09
N LYS A 564 -19.22 -24.01 -11.30
CA LYS A 564 -18.34 -24.90 -12.09
C LYS A 564 -17.40 -24.18 -13.06
N ALA A 565 -17.54 -22.87 -13.26
CA ALA A 565 -16.79 -22.11 -14.26
C ALA A 565 -15.33 -21.83 -13.84
N TRP A 566 -15.01 -21.99 -12.56
CA TRP A 566 -13.74 -21.58 -11.95
C TRP A 566 -12.60 -22.59 -12.15
N ARG A 567 -12.11 -22.72 -13.39
CA ARG A 567 -11.07 -23.70 -13.78
C ARG A 567 -10.05 -23.09 -14.73
N VAL A 568 -8.77 -23.37 -14.49
CA VAL A 568 -7.66 -22.93 -15.34
C VAL A 568 -6.75 -24.14 -15.63
N PRO A 569 -6.65 -24.57 -16.89
CA PRO A 569 -5.71 -25.62 -17.27
C PRO A 569 -4.25 -25.23 -16.96
N GLY A 570 -3.44 -26.20 -16.56
CA GLY A 570 -2.01 -26.02 -16.28
C GLY A 570 -1.47 -27.01 -15.26
N ASP A 571 -0.15 -27.17 -15.23
CA ASP A 571 0.53 -27.99 -14.23
C ASP A 571 0.91 -27.13 -13.01
N PHE A 572 0.21 -27.38 -11.91
CA PHE A 572 0.44 -26.74 -10.61
C PHE A 572 0.94 -27.75 -9.56
N ALA A 573 1.27 -28.98 -9.96
CA ALA A 573 1.64 -30.02 -9.02
C ALA A 573 3.02 -29.80 -8.38
N ILE A 574 3.13 -30.09 -7.09
CA ILE A 574 4.43 -30.18 -6.40
C ILE A 574 4.90 -31.64 -6.45
N ARG A 575 5.65 -31.96 -7.50
CA ARG A 575 6.17 -33.33 -7.68
C ARG A 575 7.37 -33.58 -6.77
N THR A 576 7.27 -34.64 -5.98
CA THR A 576 8.28 -34.96 -4.96
C THR A 576 8.81 -36.38 -5.16
N ASP A 577 10.13 -36.53 -5.27
CA ASP A 577 10.79 -37.82 -5.12
C ASP A 577 10.67 -38.28 -3.66
N GLN A 578 9.87 -39.33 -3.42
CA GLN A 578 9.59 -39.85 -2.08
C GLN A 578 10.82 -40.45 -1.39
N GLY A 579 11.78 -40.99 -2.14
CA GLY A 579 13.05 -41.47 -1.60
C GLY A 579 13.90 -40.31 -1.09
N LYS A 580 14.04 -39.26 -1.90
CA LYS A 580 14.75 -38.04 -1.54
C LYS A 580 14.07 -37.33 -0.36
N TYR A 581 12.75 -37.16 -0.39
CA TYR A 581 11.98 -36.55 0.69
C TYR A 581 12.22 -37.24 2.04
N ARG A 582 12.13 -38.58 2.09
CA ARG A 582 12.36 -39.34 3.33
C ARG A 582 13.77 -39.13 3.88
N ARG A 583 14.79 -39.11 3.01
CA ARG A 583 16.18 -38.83 3.41
C ARG A 583 16.34 -37.43 4.00
N GLU A 584 15.83 -36.41 3.31
CA GLU A 584 15.92 -35.02 3.76
C GLU A 584 15.13 -34.76 5.05
N LEU A 585 13.95 -35.38 5.19
CA LEU A 585 13.15 -35.29 6.42
C LEU A 585 13.87 -35.93 7.61
N ALA A 586 14.52 -37.07 7.41
CA ALA A 586 15.32 -37.72 8.45
C ALA A 586 16.52 -36.86 8.86
N ALA A 587 17.23 -36.27 7.89
CA ALA A 587 18.34 -35.35 8.14
C ALA A 587 17.87 -34.11 8.92
N PHE A 588 16.78 -33.47 8.49
CA PHE A 588 16.18 -32.32 9.18
C PHE A 588 15.79 -32.68 10.63
N THR A 589 15.11 -33.81 10.83
CA THR A 589 14.69 -34.25 12.17
C THR A 589 15.88 -34.52 13.09
N SER A 590 16.95 -35.13 12.56
CA SER A 590 18.20 -35.38 13.29
C SER A 590 18.88 -34.06 13.69
N VAL A 591 19.03 -33.14 12.75
CA VAL A 591 19.57 -31.79 12.98
C VAL A 591 18.75 -31.05 14.04
N GLN A 592 17.42 -31.06 13.94
CA GLN A 592 16.55 -30.35 14.87
C GLN A 592 16.69 -30.89 16.30
N LYS A 593 16.81 -32.20 16.47
CA LYS A 593 17.09 -32.83 17.79
C LYS A 593 18.44 -32.38 18.36
N ARG A 594 19.50 -32.38 17.54
CA ARG A 594 20.85 -31.91 17.94
C ARG A 594 20.85 -30.43 18.33
N ILE A 595 20.22 -29.58 17.53
CA ILE A 595 20.06 -28.15 17.83
C ILE A 595 19.30 -27.95 19.14
N THR A 596 18.21 -28.70 19.38
CA THR A 596 17.45 -28.60 20.64
C THR A 596 18.30 -28.96 21.85
N ALA A 597 19.19 -29.95 21.73
CA ALA A 597 20.14 -30.29 22.79
C ALA A 597 21.19 -29.18 23.01
N LEU A 598 21.75 -28.63 21.93
CA LEU A 598 22.71 -27.52 22.00
C LEU A 598 22.09 -26.23 22.56
N ASP A 599 20.83 -25.92 22.20
CA ASP A 599 20.09 -24.77 22.73
C ASP A 599 19.98 -24.82 24.27
N ARG A 600 19.89 -26.03 24.86
CA ARG A 600 19.87 -26.23 26.32
C ARG A 600 21.26 -26.07 26.95
N GLN A 601 22.30 -26.58 26.29
CA GLN A 601 23.68 -26.53 26.81
C GLN A 601 24.28 -25.13 26.76
N ARG A 602 23.82 -24.28 25.84
CA ARG A 602 24.42 -22.97 25.57
C ARG A 602 23.68 -21.80 26.22
N GLN A 603 22.86 -22.06 27.23
CA GLN A 603 22.24 -21.02 28.04
C GLN A 603 23.32 -20.31 28.87
N GLY A 604 23.46 -18.99 28.71
CA GLY A 604 24.44 -18.18 29.45
C GLY A 604 25.80 -18.00 28.78
N GLU A 605 25.99 -18.44 27.53
CA GLU A 605 27.21 -18.14 26.76
C GLU A 605 27.37 -16.63 26.48
N ASP A 606 28.63 -16.21 26.26
CA ASP A 606 28.93 -14.84 25.83
C ASP A 606 28.33 -14.50 24.46
N ALA A 607 28.11 -13.19 24.23
CA ALA A 607 27.43 -12.70 23.03
C ALA A 607 28.10 -13.10 21.72
N ARG A 608 29.43 -13.28 21.70
CA ARG A 608 30.18 -13.62 20.49
C ARG A 608 29.99 -15.10 20.14
N GLN A 609 30.09 -15.99 21.12
CA GLN A 609 29.82 -17.41 20.93
C GLN A 609 28.36 -17.64 20.55
N HIS A 610 27.45 -16.95 21.23
CA HIS A 610 26.03 -17.01 20.92
C HIS A 610 25.72 -16.54 19.49
N LYS A 611 26.38 -15.48 19.00
CA LYS A 611 26.24 -15.03 17.60
C LYS A 611 26.74 -16.07 16.60
N LYS A 612 27.90 -16.69 16.84
CA LYS A 612 28.44 -17.76 15.99
C LYS A 612 27.52 -18.99 15.96
N TYR A 613 27.00 -19.37 17.12
CA TYR A 613 26.06 -20.47 17.24
C TYR A 613 24.76 -20.20 16.47
N ARG A 614 24.14 -19.03 16.64
CA ARG A 614 22.93 -18.65 15.88
C ARG A 614 23.14 -18.68 14.37
N ALA A 615 24.28 -18.19 13.91
CA ALA A 615 24.70 -18.22 12.51
C ALA A 615 24.71 -19.67 11.97
N LEU A 616 25.43 -20.56 12.65
CA LEU A 616 25.48 -21.97 12.25
C LEU A 616 24.12 -22.66 12.36
N ARG A 617 23.41 -22.49 13.49
CA ARG A 617 22.05 -23.02 13.69
C ARG A 617 21.14 -22.69 12.52
N ASN A 618 21.17 -21.44 12.06
CA ASN A 618 20.34 -21.00 10.94
C ASN A 618 20.78 -21.67 9.62
N ARG A 619 22.08 -21.83 9.35
CA ARG A 619 22.55 -22.55 8.14
C ARG A 619 22.06 -24.00 8.11
N VAL A 620 22.28 -24.74 9.21
CA VAL A 620 21.99 -26.18 9.25
C VAL A 620 20.49 -26.46 9.18
N LEU A 621 19.64 -25.58 9.73
CA LEU A 621 18.18 -25.72 9.58
C LEU A 621 17.70 -25.53 8.13
N HIS A 622 18.42 -24.77 7.31
CA HIS A 622 18.04 -24.48 5.92
C HIS A 622 18.78 -25.32 4.88
N ASN A 623 19.84 -26.03 5.28
CA ASN A 623 20.48 -27.07 4.49
C ASN A 623 20.91 -28.26 5.39
N PRO A 624 19.96 -29.05 5.89
CA PRO A 624 20.27 -30.10 6.88
C PRO A 624 21.28 -31.11 6.37
N SER A 625 21.12 -31.60 5.14
CA SER A 625 21.98 -32.64 4.57
C SER A 625 23.35 -32.12 4.12
N GLY A 626 23.46 -30.83 3.76
CA GLY A 626 24.72 -30.23 3.31
C GLY A 626 25.56 -29.60 4.42
N GLU A 627 24.98 -29.32 5.59
CA GLU A 627 25.64 -28.56 6.66
C GLU A 627 25.62 -29.27 8.03
N SER A 628 25.01 -30.46 8.17
CA SER A 628 24.86 -31.16 9.47
C SER A 628 26.17 -31.45 10.19
N ASP A 629 27.24 -31.69 9.43
CA ASP A 629 28.53 -32.06 9.99
C ASP A 629 29.14 -30.90 10.77
N ARG A 630 28.87 -29.66 10.35
CA ARG A 630 29.38 -28.46 11.03
C ARG A 630 28.87 -28.26 12.46
N LEU A 631 27.80 -28.96 12.85
CA LEU A 631 27.37 -28.97 14.25
C LEU A 631 28.41 -29.61 15.19
N THR A 632 29.32 -30.46 14.68
CA THR A 632 30.42 -31.01 15.50
C THR A 632 31.48 -29.97 15.83
N ASP A 633 31.72 -29.00 14.94
CA ASP A 633 32.78 -27.99 15.08
C ASP A 633 32.57 -27.03 16.26
N ILE A 634 31.35 -26.98 16.79
CA ILE A 634 30.92 -26.07 17.85
C ILE A 634 30.47 -26.78 19.12
N SER A 635 30.57 -28.12 19.16
CA SER A 635 30.20 -28.94 20.30
C SER A 635 31.46 -29.39 21.03
N PRO A 636 31.86 -28.78 22.16
CA PRO A 636 32.95 -29.31 22.95
C PRO A 636 32.49 -30.64 23.58
N GLY A 637 33.01 -31.76 23.08
CA GLY A 637 32.83 -33.08 23.72
C GLY A 637 31.69 -33.96 23.21
N PHE A 638 31.01 -33.61 22.11
CA PHE A 638 30.05 -34.52 21.47
C PHE A 638 30.78 -35.49 20.52
N SER A 639 31.71 -36.29 21.06
CA SER A 639 32.13 -37.47 20.31
C SER A 639 31.00 -38.49 20.42
N ASP A 640 30.44 -38.89 19.28
CA ASP A 640 29.63 -40.10 19.20
C ASP A 640 30.52 -41.25 19.69
N LYS A 641 30.45 -41.57 20.99
CA LYS A 641 30.88 -42.87 21.51
C LYS A 641 29.93 -43.89 20.92
N LYS A 642 30.15 -44.25 19.65
CA LYS A 642 29.75 -45.54 19.11
C LYS A 642 30.48 -46.57 19.97
N GLU A 643 29.73 -47.20 20.87
CA GLU A 643 30.09 -48.50 21.41
C GLU A 643 30.34 -49.44 20.23
N ARG A 644 31.60 -49.58 19.84
CA ARG A 644 32.08 -50.76 19.13
C ARG A 644 31.96 -51.92 20.10
N LYS A 645 30.83 -52.61 20.08
CA LYS A 645 30.82 -54.03 20.47
C LYS A 645 31.51 -54.81 19.35
N GLY A 646 32.79 -55.10 19.57
CA GLY A 646 33.49 -56.19 18.90
C GLY A 646 33.09 -57.55 19.52
N PRO A 647 33.45 -58.66 18.84
CA PRO A 647 32.83 -59.98 18.97
C PRO A 647 32.85 -60.58 20.37
#